data_AF-A0A194SBR0-F1
#
_entry.id   AF-A0A194SBR0-F1
#
_cell.length_a   1.000
_cell.length_b   1.000
_cell.length_c   1.000
_cell.angle_alpha   90.00
_cell.angle_beta   90.00
_cell.angle_gamma   90.00
#
_symmetry.space_group_name_H-M   'P 1'
#
loop_
_entity.id
_entity.type
_entity.pdbx_description
1 polymer ?
#
loop_
_entity_poly.entity_id
_entity_poly.type
_entity_poly.pdbx_seq_one_letter_code
_entity_poly.pdbx_strand_id
1 'polypeptide(L)'
;MSLVQSTIDDYLVASFPLPTPAQARALPPHPPVAAVQYTAHPRQDARLAVATPGVGLSVYDLADQTPLSSITVGPSFAPTTAAISRSTPSTSSDSIRVKSARRTWVGVRTDEGKGEIWCWHEEERKDGSTEGDSGKAVWPISEPLAALAAPRTLPSHISFLSTSGALALAPADDLTSLASLPAPTDASPAVSQTLRLVHVSATSAPAFLPSSLVAALPTSSSSKAHLGLIVRKYAAPTPADGGSLVDVGKKKFKKAPRPSSSAVIDAADAAGPSTAQVGQRSEIELVLMDPEVAMPDEFEPRLGLLSLGKVAVEGEQVVVSDDGIVTALGSNGTLAASRLSFTSPLPVDTYSTLYFPPAPVDTPTLALAPLKSVALSTSSLTPSLSCLLALHSSFVVVASPRPTTSDSSAPTVSLTYWDTRFGSVIASADLTVPSAVASSVSALSLSLSLPARHTAILTLSPAPSASGTRTALFGLPVASLPSASVLAAVVGKHSLTARFLAVSPAAQSVVARAKATEPLRSQRPGQSEKKLALQEASRLAREHLLERLERVLAPLKAGAGAIAQDVAVVEAEKVWAKWLDEDKDRLWDYNKGKVRAAMEKEQERRMAAITDAGEDADGDASRYKVAKRKIERAIAAAGASVKPGVVGAATTADKKAAKASWKDVTAARIKGVSDRYRYMYHRERNKMEEAMGKTVKEFDWDEAVAKVERYEPSLPSSFVTALLRLSFPVPLTSSTDLTISPSGVLAASETVWRHPTKIIGYLLRRELVGENQVEGGVTSFLARAADWPNIMLALKTLPDIPESTTVALLVAVVRGTSSRASADDAMDTEDASTALPAPVPALAPFLAAMLASPCTPATLRLELKKQLSAAEALPVLEQCDAWFAAWLRDAQPEAPRDDVKAKKGKGNKAVAADIVPFVQAILDAHFVTLLLQRQSHRLLRRLSQHIATHTALVTDLSTLIGALSIYSRKKDEQRRAALEDKAAAGRKAQRDGVREFGETMQRRIKAQEKHAEVGQYQVEEFFL
;
A
#
# COMPACT_ATOMS: atom_id res chain seq x y z
N MET A 1 -10.02 -0.06 0.04
CA MET A 1 -10.94 0.16 -1.09
C MET A 1 -10.84 -1.05 -2.01
N SER A 2 -11.60 -2.11 -1.74
CA SER A 2 -11.73 -3.21 -2.66
C SER A 2 -12.99 -2.94 -3.48
N LEU A 3 -12.86 -2.93 -4.80
CA LEU A 3 -14.00 -3.01 -5.74
C LEU A 3 -14.57 -4.45 -5.80
N VAL A 4 -14.28 -5.29 -4.79
CA VAL A 4 -14.28 -6.76 -4.90
C VAL A 4 -15.54 -7.40 -4.30
N GLN A 5 -16.62 -6.65 -4.09
CA GLN A 5 -17.83 -7.20 -3.44
C GLN A 5 -19.11 -7.18 -4.29
N SER A 6 -19.15 -6.58 -5.47
CA SER A 6 -20.30 -6.69 -6.35
C SER A 6 -20.12 -7.81 -7.38
N THR A 7 -21.20 -8.53 -7.64
CA THR A 7 -21.28 -9.60 -8.64
C THR A 7 -21.11 -9.02 -10.05
N ILE A 8 -20.37 -9.72 -10.91
CA ILE A 8 -19.95 -9.25 -12.26
C ILE A 8 -21.14 -8.87 -13.15
N ASP A 9 -22.32 -9.48 -12.93
CA ASP A 9 -23.55 -9.17 -13.65
C ASP A 9 -24.01 -7.71 -13.46
N ASP A 10 -23.63 -7.07 -12.34
CA ASP A 10 -23.97 -5.67 -12.05
C ASP A 10 -23.29 -4.67 -12.99
N TYR A 11 -22.29 -5.11 -13.78
CA TYR A 11 -21.51 -4.25 -14.66
C TYR A 11 -21.81 -4.44 -16.16
N LEU A 12 -22.63 -5.42 -16.54
CA LEU A 12 -22.99 -5.65 -17.93
C LEU A 12 -24.02 -4.61 -18.39
N VAL A 13 -23.62 -3.68 -19.26
CA VAL A 13 -24.50 -2.62 -19.77
C VAL A 13 -25.41 -3.14 -20.88
N ALA A 14 -24.82 -3.84 -21.85
CA ALA A 14 -25.56 -4.37 -23.01
C ALA A 14 -24.81 -5.52 -23.68
N SER A 15 -25.56 -6.35 -24.42
CA SER A 15 -25.01 -7.37 -25.31
C SER A 15 -25.72 -7.40 -26.65
N PHE A 16 -24.96 -7.31 -27.75
CA PHE A 16 -25.49 -7.21 -29.10
C PHE A 16 -25.11 -8.44 -29.92
N PRO A 17 -26.00 -8.94 -30.80
CA PRO A 17 -25.63 -9.94 -31.79
C PRO A 17 -24.72 -9.31 -32.85
N LEU A 18 -23.70 -10.04 -33.30
CA LEU A 18 -22.92 -9.64 -34.47
C LEU A 18 -23.63 -10.02 -35.77
N PRO A 19 -23.49 -9.21 -36.84
CA PRO A 19 -23.96 -9.60 -38.16
C PRO A 19 -23.20 -10.83 -38.68
N THR A 20 -23.85 -11.62 -39.53
CA THR A 20 -23.28 -12.86 -40.09
C THR A 20 -21.91 -12.64 -40.77
N PRO A 21 -21.01 -13.64 -40.76
CA PRO A 21 -19.62 -13.51 -41.22
C PRO A 21 -19.47 -13.00 -42.67
N ALA A 22 -20.47 -13.20 -43.53
CA ALA A 22 -20.49 -12.65 -44.89
C ALA A 22 -20.55 -11.11 -44.94
N GLN A 23 -21.15 -10.47 -43.93
CA GLN A 23 -21.25 -9.01 -43.78
C GLN A 23 -20.15 -8.42 -42.88
N ALA A 24 -19.56 -9.23 -41.99
CA ALA A 24 -18.57 -8.78 -41.00
C ALA A 24 -17.23 -8.33 -41.60
N ARG A 25 -16.87 -8.77 -42.81
CA ARG A 25 -15.54 -8.53 -43.41
C ARG A 25 -15.27 -7.07 -43.79
N ALA A 26 -16.31 -6.22 -43.84
CA ALA A 26 -16.23 -4.80 -44.18
C ALA A 26 -16.52 -3.84 -43.00
N LEU A 27 -16.92 -4.38 -41.84
CA LEU A 27 -17.39 -3.60 -40.68
C LEU A 27 -16.27 -3.43 -39.63
N PRO A 28 -16.23 -2.30 -38.92
CA PRO A 28 -15.29 -2.10 -37.82
C PRO A 28 -15.54 -3.11 -36.68
N PRO A 29 -14.46 -3.58 -36.01
CA PRO A 29 -14.53 -4.73 -35.11
C PRO A 29 -15.21 -4.44 -33.75
N HIS A 30 -15.38 -3.17 -33.37
CA HIS A 30 -15.91 -2.79 -32.06
C HIS A 30 -17.10 -1.84 -32.21
N PRO A 31 -18.14 -1.94 -31.37
CA PRO A 31 -19.20 -0.96 -31.32
C PRO A 31 -18.62 0.41 -30.91
N PRO A 32 -18.81 1.45 -31.72
CA PRO A 32 -18.47 2.81 -31.32
C PRO A 32 -19.30 3.31 -30.13
N VAL A 33 -18.61 3.74 -29.06
CA VAL A 33 -19.23 4.19 -27.80
C VAL A 33 -18.78 5.62 -27.45
N ALA A 34 -19.70 6.50 -27.05
CA ALA A 34 -19.37 7.80 -26.43
C ALA A 34 -20.38 8.21 -25.35
N ALA A 35 -20.01 9.14 -24.46
CA ALA A 35 -20.96 9.71 -23.49
C ALA A 35 -21.91 10.71 -24.14
N VAL A 36 -23.12 10.81 -23.58
CA VAL A 36 -24.07 11.88 -23.88
C VAL A 36 -23.67 13.16 -23.14
N GLN A 37 -23.65 14.26 -23.86
CA GLN A 37 -23.13 15.54 -23.38
C GLN A 37 -24.24 16.58 -23.18
N TYR A 38 -24.43 17.05 -21.94
CA TYR A 38 -25.37 18.11 -21.58
C TYR A 38 -24.68 19.47 -21.47
N THR A 39 -25.25 20.50 -22.09
CA THR A 39 -24.66 21.85 -22.09
C THR A 39 -24.83 22.60 -20.75
N ALA A 40 -25.85 22.26 -19.95
CA ALA A 40 -26.19 23.02 -18.73
C ALA A 40 -26.10 22.22 -17.40
N HIS A 41 -26.09 20.88 -17.44
CA HIS A 41 -26.20 20.05 -16.23
C HIS A 41 -25.18 18.91 -16.15
N PRO A 42 -24.17 18.99 -15.25
CA PRO A 42 -23.17 17.93 -15.07
C PRO A 42 -23.70 16.69 -14.33
N ARG A 43 -24.93 16.72 -13.81
CA ARG A 43 -25.52 15.59 -13.04
C ARG A 43 -26.08 14.47 -13.92
N GLN A 44 -26.11 14.62 -15.25
CA GLN A 44 -26.61 13.63 -16.21
C GLN A 44 -25.49 12.95 -17.02
N ASP A 45 -24.26 12.96 -16.50
CA ASP A 45 -23.05 12.39 -17.13
C ASP A 45 -23.04 10.85 -17.17
N ALA A 46 -24.07 10.21 -16.60
CA ALA A 46 -24.22 8.76 -16.55
C ALA A 46 -24.83 8.16 -17.83
N ARG A 47 -24.97 8.90 -18.94
CA ARG A 47 -25.63 8.37 -20.15
C ARG A 47 -24.63 8.02 -21.25
N LEU A 48 -24.84 6.88 -21.90
CA LEU A 48 -23.95 6.29 -22.90
C LEU A 48 -24.66 6.14 -24.25
N ALA A 49 -24.13 6.73 -25.32
CA ALA A 49 -24.55 6.49 -26.68
C ALA A 49 -23.69 5.38 -27.31
N VAL A 50 -24.35 4.37 -27.88
CA VAL A 50 -23.73 3.21 -28.51
C VAL A 50 -24.26 3.11 -29.94
N ALA A 51 -23.35 3.19 -30.91
CA ALA A 51 -23.64 2.82 -32.30
C ALA A 51 -23.18 1.39 -32.54
N THR A 52 -24.12 0.53 -32.91
CA THR A 52 -23.87 -0.89 -33.16
C THR A 52 -24.04 -1.19 -34.64
N PRO A 53 -23.00 -1.71 -35.33
CA PRO A 53 -23.09 -2.09 -36.73
C PRO A 53 -24.28 -3.02 -37.01
N GLY A 54 -25.06 -2.73 -38.04
CA GLY A 54 -26.22 -3.52 -38.46
C GLY A 54 -27.44 -3.53 -37.51
N VAL A 55 -27.37 -2.87 -36.35
CA VAL A 55 -28.49 -2.74 -35.40
C VAL A 55 -29.00 -1.29 -35.38
N GLY A 56 -28.11 -0.33 -35.20
CA GLY A 56 -28.44 1.09 -35.12
C GLY A 56 -27.83 1.78 -33.91
N LEU A 57 -28.52 2.80 -33.40
CA LEU A 57 -28.06 3.65 -32.30
C LEU A 57 -28.91 3.41 -31.06
N SER A 58 -28.28 3.42 -29.90
CA SER A 58 -28.96 3.25 -28.61
C SER A 58 -28.32 4.12 -27.55
N VAL A 59 -29.15 4.73 -26.70
CA VAL A 59 -28.68 5.52 -25.55
C VAL A 59 -29.09 4.81 -24.28
N TYR A 60 -28.14 4.54 -23.39
CA TYR A 60 -28.34 3.87 -22.11
C TYR A 60 -28.10 4.82 -20.94
N ASP A 61 -28.84 4.63 -19.84
CA ASP A 61 -28.46 5.16 -18.54
C ASP A 61 -27.53 4.16 -17.84
N LEU A 62 -26.35 4.58 -17.41
CA LEU A 62 -25.37 3.74 -16.71
C LEU A 62 -25.76 3.51 -15.24
N ALA A 63 -26.63 4.35 -14.66
CA ALA A 63 -27.10 4.15 -13.29
C ALA A 63 -28.02 2.92 -13.19
N ASP A 64 -28.99 2.84 -14.11
CA ASP A 64 -30.04 1.82 -14.07
C ASP A 64 -29.91 0.80 -15.22
N GLN A 65 -28.91 0.96 -16.10
CA GLN A 65 -28.68 0.15 -17.31
C GLN A 65 -29.85 0.15 -18.30
N THR A 66 -30.79 1.08 -18.16
CA THR A 66 -32.00 1.15 -18.98
C THR A 66 -31.72 1.84 -20.32
N PRO A 67 -32.22 1.29 -21.45
CA PRO A 67 -32.20 2.01 -22.72
C PRO A 67 -33.19 3.18 -22.69
N LEU A 68 -32.69 4.39 -22.88
CA LEU A 68 -33.46 5.65 -22.93
C LEU A 68 -33.94 5.97 -24.35
N SER A 69 -33.16 5.62 -25.38
CA SER A 69 -33.62 5.65 -26.76
C SER A 69 -32.98 4.56 -27.60
N SER A 70 -33.66 4.19 -28.68
CA SER A 70 -33.13 3.30 -29.69
C SER A 70 -33.62 3.74 -31.07
N ILE A 71 -32.67 3.95 -31.98
CA ILE A 71 -32.91 4.25 -33.38
C ILE A 71 -32.43 3.04 -34.16
N THR A 72 -33.37 2.25 -34.67
CA THR A 72 -33.05 1.11 -35.53
C THR A 72 -32.67 1.60 -36.92
N VAL A 73 -31.53 1.12 -37.43
CA VAL A 73 -31.08 1.47 -38.78
C VAL A 73 -30.88 0.19 -39.59
N GLY A 74 -30.94 0.30 -40.92
CA GLY A 74 -30.81 -0.84 -41.81
C GLY A 74 -29.46 -1.58 -41.69
N PRO A 75 -29.36 -2.80 -42.23
CA PRO A 75 -28.17 -3.66 -42.11
C PRO A 75 -26.91 -3.07 -42.77
N SER A 76 -27.05 -2.10 -43.67
CA SER A 76 -25.93 -1.36 -44.28
C SER A 76 -25.28 -0.32 -43.35
N PHE A 77 -25.78 -0.17 -42.12
CA PHE A 77 -25.20 0.75 -41.15
C PHE A 77 -23.83 0.28 -40.67
N ALA A 78 -22.78 0.94 -41.17
CA ALA A 78 -21.37 0.70 -40.88
C ALA A 78 -20.74 1.92 -40.16
N PRO A 79 -20.97 2.10 -38.86
CA PRO A 79 -20.46 3.26 -38.14
C PRO A 79 -18.94 3.19 -37.98
N THR A 80 -18.21 4.21 -38.44
CA THR A 80 -16.74 4.29 -38.31
C THR A 80 -16.28 5.05 -37.07
N THR A 81 -17.15 5.87 -36.47
CA THR A 81 -16.83 6.67 -35.28
C THR A 81 -17.79 6.40 -34.13
N ALA A 82 -17.34 6.72 -32.91
CA ALA A 82 -18.17 6.81 -31.71
C ALA A 82 -19.45 7.63 -31.98
N ALA A 83 -20.60 7.17 -31.49
CA ALA A 83 -21.83 7.95 -31.51
C ALA A 83 -21.77 9.08 -30.50
N ILE A 84 -21.87 10.32 -30.96
CA ILE A 84 -21.77 11.47 -30.08
C ILE A 84 -23.12 12.13 -29.97
N SER A 85 -23.67 12.19 -28.77
CA SER A 85 -24.93 12.86 -28.50
C SER A 85 -24.71 14.11 -27.67
N ARG A 86 -25.37 15.21 -28.05
CA ARG A 86 -25.44 16.46 -27.31
C ARG A 86 -26.89 16.82 -27.05
N SER A 87 -27.22 17.14 -25.80
CA SER A 87 -28.54 17.62 -25.41
C SER A 87 -28.48 19.11 -25.09
N THR A 88 -29.33 19.90 -25.76
CA THR A 88 -29.50 21.34 -25.53
C THR A 88 -30.87 21.60 -24.89
N PRO A 89 -30.97 22.43 -23.84
CA PRO A 89 -32.26 22.78 -23.25
C PRO A 89 -33.11 23.55 -24.26
N SER A 90 -34.37 23.17 -24.42
CA SER A 90 -35.29 23.87 -25.33
C SER A 90 -35.73 25.18 -24.68
N THR A 91 -35.36 26.32 -25.25
CA THR A 91 -35.68 27.65 -24.71
C THR A 91 -37.11 28.11 -25.01
N SER A 92 -37.88 27.39 -25.83
CA SER A 92 -39.16 27.84 -26.39
C SER A 92 -40.41 27.11 -25.87
N SER A 93 -40.27 26.16 -24.95
CA SER A 93 -41.35 25.26 -24.56
C SER A 93 -41.61 25.33 -23.04
N ASP A 94 -42.70 26.00 -22.66
CA ASP A 94 -43.34 25.89 -21.33
C ASP A 94 -44.10 24.54 -21.16
N SER A 95 -43.99 23.62 -22.12
CA SER A 95 -44.53 22.27 -21.96
C SER A 95 -43.79 21.54 -20.85
N ILE A 96 -44.54 21.09 -19.85
CA ILE A 96 -44.07 20.29 -18.72
C ILE A 96 -43.39 18.97 -19.19
N ARG A 97 -43.61 18.55 -20.45
CA ARG A 97 -43.20 17.25 -21.00
C ARG A 97 -41.86 17.26 -21.75
N VAL A 98 -41.52 18.31 -22.50
CA VAL A 98 -40.29 18.38 -23.31
C VAL A 98 -39.37 19.46 -22.76
N LYS A 99 -38.12 19.07 -22.41
CA LYS A 99 -37.16 19.97 -21.74
C LYS A 99 -35.87 20.18 -22.53
N SER A 100 -35.50 19.27 -23.41
CA SER A 100 -34.28 19.36 -24.22
C SER A 100 -34.46 18.74 -25.60
N ALA A 101 -33.65 19.20 -26.56
CA ALA A 101 -33.47 18.55 -27.85
C ALA A 101 -32.11 17.86 -27.86
N ARG A 102 -32.06 16.59 -28.25
CA ARG A 102 -30.84 15.81 -28.39
C ARG A 102 -30.46 15.67 -29.86
N ARG A 103 -29.22 16.00 -30.18
CA ARG A 103 -28.62 15.76 -31.49
C ARG A 103 -27.56 14.69 -31.36
N THR A 104 -27.61 13.68 -32.22
CA THR A 104 -26.67 12.57 -32.20
C THR A 104 -25.97 12.42 -33.53
N TRP A 105 -24.64 12.54 -33.56
CA TRP A 105 -23.80 12.43 -34.75
C TRP A 105 -23.04 11.10 -34.79
N VAL A 106 -22.97 10.49 -35.97
CA VAL A 106 -22.18 9.27 -36.23
C VAL A 106 -21.55 9.37 -37.62
N GLY A 107 -20.26 9.07 -37.73
CA GLY A 107 -19.61 8.83 -39.02
C GLY A 107 -19.93 7.43 -39.53
N VAL A 108 -20.37 7.32 -40.78
CA VAL A 108 -20.78 6.08 -41.44
C VAL A 108 -19.97 5.92 -42.73
N ARG A 109 -19.54 4.69 -43.01
CA ARG A 109 -18.91 4.34 -44.29
C ARG A 109 -19.98 3.89 -45.28
N THR A 110 -19.95 4.42 -46.49
CA THR A 110 -20.81 3.96 -47.57
C THR A 110 -20.17 2.79 -48.32
N ASP A 111 -20.97 2.04 -49.07
CA ASP A 111 -20.49 0.91 -49.90
C ASP A 111 -19.48 1.36 -50.96
N GLU A 112 -19.53 2.63 -51.38
CA GLU A 112 -18.57 3.26 -52.30
C GLU A 112 -17.22 3.61 -51.66
N GLY A 113 -17.07 3.37 -50.34
CA GLY A 113 -15.86 3.72 -49.59
C GLY A 113 -15.75 5.20 -49.19
N LYS A 114 -16.77 6.02 -49.48
CA LYS A 114 -16.86 7.42 -49.01
C LYS A 114 -17.36 7.48 -47.57
N GLY A 115 -17.15 8.62 -46.92
CA GLY A 115 -17.68 8.89 -45.58
C GLY A 115 -18.99 9.66 -45.64
N GLU A 116 -19.87 9.43 -44.69
CA GLU A 116 -21.03 10.28 -44.42
C GLU A 116 -21.10 10.57 -42.92
N ILE A 117 -21.54 11.77 -42.54
CA ILE A 117 -21.97 12.06 -41.16
C ILE A 117 -23.49 11.97 -41.13
N TRP A 118 -24.03 11.15 -40.26
CA TRP A 118 -25.46 11.08 -39.99
C TRP A 118 -25.75 11.80 -38.67
N CYS A 119 -26.72 12.72 -38.66
CA CYS A 119 -27.23 13.34 -37.43
C CYS A 119 -28.72 13.05 -37.25
N TRP A 120 -29.07 12.61 -36.05
CA TRP A 120 -30.45 12.47 -35.63
C TRP A 120 -30.84 13.57 -34.65
N HIS A 121 -32.04 14.11 -34.85
CA HIS A 121 -32.67 15.08 -33.95
C HIS A 121 -33.80 14.39 -33.20
N GLU A 122 -33.69 14.32 -31.88
CA GLU A 122 -34.68 13.71 -30.99
C GLU A 122 -35.15 14.73 -29.95
N GLU A 123 -36.45 14.72 -29.60
CA GLU A 123 -36.98 15.50 -28.48
C GLU A 123 -36.86 14.67 -27.19
N GLU A 124 -36.24 15.25 -26.15
CA GLU A 124 -35.88 14.56 -24.91
C GLU A 124 -36.77 15.00 -23.73
N ARG A 125 -37.31 14.01 -23.03
CA ARG A 125 -38.09 14.15 -21.79
C ARG A 125 -37.18 14.37 -20.58
N LYS A 126 -37.77 14.71 -19.42
CA LYS A 126 -37.03 14.95 -18.17
C LYS A 126 -36.18 13.75 -17.72
N ASP A 127 -36.65 12.54 -17.98
CA ASP A 127 -35.98 11.27 -17.67
C ASP A 127 -34.92 10.87 -18.71
N GLY A 128 -34.80 11.61 -19.82
CA GLY A 128 -33.87 11.32 -20.92
C GLY A 128 -34.41 10.43 -22.03
N SER A 129 -35.63 9.92 -21.87
CA SER A 129 -36.31 9.18 -22.93
C SER A 129 -36.74 10.11 -24.06
N THR A 130 -36.88 9.56 -25.26
CA THR A 130 -37.26 10.34 -26.45
C THR A 130 -38.73 10.16 -26.81
N GLU A 131 -39.30 11.20 -27.43
CA GLU A 131 -40.66 11.19 -27.95
C GLU A 131 -40.66 11.68 -29.41
N GLY A 132 -41.45 11.03 -30.27
CA GLY A 132 -41.57 11.36 -31.69
C GLY A 132 -40.56 10.66 -32.61
N ASP A 133 -40.71 10.89 -33.91
CA ASP A 133 -39.80 10.36 -34.94
C ASP A 133 -38.50 11.16 -35.00
N SER A 134 -37.36 10.45 -35.03
CA SER A 134 -36.05 11.10 -35.11
C SER A 134 -35.77 11.64 -36.51
N GLY A 135 -35.66 12.96 -36.68
CA GLY A 135 -35.29 13.57 -37.95
C GLY A 135 -33.83 13.29 -38.29
N LYS A 136 -33.56 12.66 -39.45
CA LYS A 136 -32.19 12.31 -39.91
C LYS A 136 -31.68 13.32 -40.94
N ALA A 137 -30.53 13.93 -40.67
CA ALA A 137 -29.73 14.69 -41.62
C ALA A 137 -28.48 13.88 -42.02
N VAL A 138 -28.07 13.99 -43.30
CA VAL A 138 -26.90 13.28 -43.85
C VAL A 138 -26.01 14.29 -44.55
N TRP A 139 -24.72 14.31 -44.18
CA TRP A 139 -23.71 15.13 -44.84
C TRP A 139 -22.64 14.24 -45.48
N PRO A 140 -22.47 14.29 -46.82
CA PRO A 140 -21.45 13.52 -47.51
C PRO A 140 -20.05 14.11 -47.27
N ILE A 141 -19.06 13.22 -47.09
CA ILE A 141 -17.64 13.55 -46.92
C ILE A 141 -16.83 12.73 -47.93
N SER A 142 -15.75 13.33 -48.45
CA SER A 142 -14.86 12.68 -49.42
C SER A 142 -14.24 11.37 -48.90
N GLU A 143 -13.98 11.28 -47.60
CA GLU A 143 -13.30 10.17 -46.94
C GLU A 143 -14.01 9.74 -45.65
N PRO A 144 -13.88 8.47 -45.23
CA PRO A 144 -14.41 8.01 -43.96
C PRO A 144 -13.71 8.67 -42.77
N LEU A 145 -14.44 8.78 -41.66
CA LEU A 145 -13.94 9.38 -40.43
C LEU A 145 -13.32 8.32 -39.50
N ALA A 146 -12.18 8.66 -38.92
CA ALA A 146 -11.53 7.87 -37.87
C ALA A 146 -12.05 8.25 -36.48
N ALA A 147 -12.34 9.53 -36.23
CA ALA A 147 -12.91 9.99 -34.97
C ALA A 147 -13.81 11.22 -35.18
N LEU A 148 -14.77 11.39 -34.27
CA LEU A 148 -15.63 12.57 -34.16
C LEU A 148 -15.58 13.01 -32.69
N ALA A 149 -15.70 14.30 -32.40
CA ALA A 149 -15.73 14.84 -31.04
C ALA A 149 -16.61 16.09 -30.97
N ALA A 150 -17.45 16.19 -29.94
CA ALA A 150 -18.36 17.34 -29.77
C ALA A 150 -18.41 17.78 -28.29
N PRO A 151 -17.31 18.28 -27.71
CA PRO A 151 -17.19 18.55 -26.28
C PRO A 151 -18.19 19.61 -25.80
N ARG A 152 -18.64 19.52 -24.54
CA ARG A 152 -19.61 20.45 -23.92
C ARG A 152 -19.17 21.90 -23.94
N THR A 153 -17.86 22.11 -23.85
CA THR A 153 -17.17 23.40 -23.92
C THR A 153 -17.15 24.00 -25.32
N LEU A 154 -17.50 23.24 -26.38
CA LEU A 154 -17.74 23.71 -27.75
C LEU A 154 -19.21 23.50 -28.15
N PRO A 155 -20.18 24.23 -27.56
CA PRO A 155 -21.60 23.96 -27.76
C PRO A 155 -22.10 24.22 -29.19
N SER A 156 -21.39 25.04 -29.96
CA SER A 156 -21.73 25.40 -31.35
C SER A 156 -20.91 24.68 -32.41
N HIS A 157 -19.89 23.89 -32.02
CA HIS A 157 -18.95 23.28 -32.96
C HIS A 157 -18.77 21.78 -32.71
N ILE A 158 -18.36 21.07 -33.77
CA ILE A 158 -17.93 19.67 -33.75
C ILE A 158 -16.58 19.57 -34.46
N SER A 159 -15.74 18.64 -34.02
CA SER A 159 -14.51 18.31 -34.71
C SER A 159 -14.50 16.87 -35.17
N PHE A 160 -13.83 16.62 -36.28
CA PHE A 160 -13.72 15.28 -36.85
C PHE A 160 -12.36 15.08 -37.49
N LEU A 161 -11.90 13.84 -37.41
CA LEU A 161 -10.61 13.37 -37.91
C LEU A 161 -10.87 12.36 -39.02
N SER A 162 -10.36 12.61 -40.22
CA SER A 162 -10.44 11.68 -41.34
C SER A 162 -9.52 10.48 -41.15
N THR A 163 -9.75 9.40 -41.89
CA THR A 163 -8.81 8.26 -41.93
C THR A 163 -7.45 8.61 -42.55
N SER A 164 -7.36 9.65 -43.38
CA SER A 164 -6.09 10.20 -43.87
C SER A 164 -5.34 10.99 -42.79
N GLY A 165 -6.02 11.39 -41.70
CA GLY A 165 -5.44 12.14 -40.60
C GLY A 165 -5.59 13.66 -40.71
N ALA A 166 -6.42 14.15 -41.63
CA ALA A 166 -6.85 15.54 -41.68
C ALA A 166 -7.86 15.82 -40.54
N LEU A 167 -7.63 16.90 -39.80
CA LEU A 167 -8.49 17.34 -38.71
C LEU A 167 -9.30 18.54 -39.18
N ALA A 168 -10.61 18.52 -39.00
CA ALA A 168 -11.47 19.66 -39.30
C ALA A 168 -12.32 20.07 -38.10
N LEU A 169 -12.64 21.36 -38.06
CA LEU A 169 -13.53 22.00 -37.09
C LEU A 169 -14.68 22.67 -37.86
N ALA A 170 -15.91 22.38 -37.44
CA ALA A 170 -17.13 22.79 -38.12
C ALA A 170 -18.20 23.29 -37.14
N PRO A 171 -19.05 24.25 -37.52
CA PRO A 171 -20.30 24.52 -36.83
C PRO A 171 -21.21 23.28 -36.78
N ALA A 172 -21.93 23.10 -35.68
CA ALA A 172 -22.81 21.95 -35.46
C ALA A 172 -24.10 21.99 -36.31
N ASP A 173 -24.50 23.17 -36.77
CA ASP A 173 -25.68 23.39 -37.63
C ASP A 173 -25.33 23.32 -39.13
N ASP A 174 -24.09 23.66 -39.50
CA ASP A 174 -23.64 23.71 -40.88
C ASP A 174 -22.22 23.18 -41.03
N LEU A 175 -22.12 21.94 -41.54
CA LEU A 175 -20.86 21.25 -41.76
C LEU A 175 -20.13 21.68 -43.05
N THR A 176 -20.66 22.65 -43.79
CA THR A 176 -20.03 23.13 -45.04
C THR A 176 -18.95 24.19 -44.78
N SER A 177 -19.05 24.92 -43.66
CA SER A 177 -18.03 25.89 -43.22
C SER A 177 -16.99 25.19 -42.35
N LEU A 178 -15.81 24.91 -42.92
CA LEU A 178 -14.77 24.09 -42.28
C LEU A 178 -13.44 24.83 -42.22
N ALA A 179 -12.82 24.85 -41.04
CA ALA A 179 -11.38 25.01 -40.93
C ALA A 179 -10.75 23.63 -40.88
N SER A 180 -9.72 23.38 -41.70
CA SER A 180 -9.09 22.05 -41.80
C SER A 180 -7.57 22.14 -41.76
N LEU A 181 -6.95 21.24 -40.99
CA LEU A 181 -5.53 20.95 -41.02
C LEU A 181 -5.29 19.76 -41.97
N PRO A 182 -4.44 19.89 -43.01
CA PRO A 182 -4.21 18.82 -43.97
C PRO A 182 -3.58 17.58 -43.34
N ALA A 183 -3.77 16.44 -43.99
CA ALA A 183 -3.18 15.18 -43.56
C ALA A 183 -1.63 15.26 -43.53
N PRO A 184 -0.96 14.52 -42.63
CA PRO A 184 0.49 14.39 -42.67
C PRO A 184 0.98 13.85 -44.02
N THR A 185 2.07 14.41 -44.55
CA THR A 185 2.70 14.03 -45.83
C THR A 185 3.37 12.66 -45.84
N ASP A 186 3.39 11.95 -44.71
CA ASP A 186 4.01 10.63 -44.58
C ASP A 186 3.19 9.56 -45.33
N ALA A 187 3.84 8.84 -46.24
CA ALA A 187 3.22 8.02 -47.29
C ALA A 187 2.50 6.73 -46.82
N SER A 188 2.46 6.43 -45.52
CA SER A 188 1.83 5.20 -44.99
C SER A 188 0.50 5.49 -44.29
N PRO A 189 -0.61 4.85 -44.67
CA PRO A 189 -1.89 5.03 -44.00
C PRO A 189 -1.82 4.55 -42.54
N ALA A 190 -2.38 5.33 -41.62
CA ALA A 190 -2.48 4.93 -40.22
C ALA A 190 -3.48 3.77 -40.08
N VAL A 191 -3.12 2.75 -39.30
CA VAL A 191 -3.94 1.58 -38.96
C VAL A 191 -5.06 1.97 -38.01
N SER A 192 -4.77 2.85 -37.05
CA SER A 192 -5.75 3.39 -36.10
C SER A 192 -5.38 4.82 -35.72
N GLN A 193 -6.41 5.65 -35.53
CA GLN A 193 -6.24 7.02 -35.04
C GLN A 193 -7.24 7.29 -33.91
N THR A 194 -6.81 8.00 -32.88
CA THR A 194 -7.69 8.44 -31.78
C THR A 194 -7.58 9.94 -31.58
N LEU A 195 -8.71 10.60 -31.33
CA LEU A 195 -8.79 12.03 -31.03
C LEU A 195 -9.34 12.23 -29.61
N ARG A 196 -8.60 12.97 -28.77
CA ARG A 196 -9.07 13.42 -27.44
C ARG A 196 -8.95 14.93 -27.36
N LEU A 197 -10.02 15.60 -26.92
CA LEU A 197 -10.04 17.06 -26.77
C LEU A 197 -10.01 17.45 -25.30
N VAL A 198 -9.09 18.35 -24.94
CA VAL A 198 -8.93 18.90 -23.60
C VAL A 198 -9.22 20.40 -23.66
N HIS A 199 -10.14 20.89 -22.83
CA HIS A 199 -10.38 22.34 -22.71
C HIS A 199 -9.16 23.01 -22.06
N VAL A 200 -8.73 24.15 -22.60
CA VAL A 200 -7.54 24.86 -22.12
C VAL A 200 -7.89 26.33 -21.88
N SER A 201 -7.53 26.83 -20.70
CA SER A 201 -7.59 28.26 -20.36
C SER A 201 -6.33 28.65 -19.58
N ALA A 202 -6.08 29.95 -19.40
CA ALA A 202 -4.94 30.42 -18.59
C ALA A 202 -4.91 29.81 -17.16
N THR A 203 -6.05 29.40 -16.61
CA THR A 203 -6.19 28.79 -15.27
C THR A 203 -6.26 27.26 -15.27
N SER A 204 -6.62 26.64 -16.39
CA SER A 204 -6.83 25.19 -16.51
C SER A 204 -5.83 24.48 -17.44
N ALA A 205 -4.88 25.23 -17.99
CA ALA A 205 -3.89 24.70 -18.91
C ALA A 205 -3.06 23.57 -18.28
N PRO A 206 -2.85 22.46 -19.00
CA PRO A 206 -2.03 21.38 -18.49
C PRO A 206 -0.56 21.81 -18.36
N ALA A 207 0.09 21.34 -17.30
CA ALA A 207 1.41 21.80 -16.87
C ALA A 207 2.57 21.44 -17.82
N PHE A 208 2.31 20.79 -18.95
CA PHE A 208 3.31 20.52 -19.99
C PHE A 208 3.30 21.58 -21.10
N LEU A 209 2.27 22.42 -21.19
CA LEU A 209 2.24 23.50 -22.16
C LEU A 209 3.28 24.59 -21.81
N PRO A 210 3.91 25.25 -22.79
CA PRO A 210 4.88 26.30 -22.54
C PRO A 210 4.23 27.47 -21.82
N SER A 211 4.91 28.04 -20.83
CA SER A 211 4.38 29.19 -20.08
C SER A 211 4.05 30.39 -20.96
N SER A 212 4.75 30.56 -22.10
CA SER A 212 4.45 31.60 -23.09
C SER A 212 3.08 31.40 -23.75
N LEU A 213 2.74 30.16 -24.13
CA LEU A 213 1.42 29.83 -24.68
C LEU A 213 0.34 29.99 -23.60
N VAL A 214 0.60 29.54 -22.37
CA VAL A 214 -0.38 29.67 -21.27
C VAL A 214 -0.67 31.14 -20.95
N ALA A 215 0.35 32.00 -20.98
CA ALA A 215 0.19 33.44 -20.78
C ALA A 215 -0.58 34.14 -21.91
N ALA A 216 -0.50 33.60 -23.14
CA ALA A 216 -1.21 34.14 -24.29
C ALA A 216 -2.68 33.66 -24.39
N LEU A 217 -3.06 32.60 -23.66
CA LEU A 217 -4.43 32.10 -23.67
C LEU A 217 -5.41 33.14 -23.10
N PRO A 218 -6.67 33.17 -23.58
CA PRO A 218 -7.70 34.04 -23.02
C PRO A 218 -7.89 33.79 -21.52
N THR A 219 -7.96 34.87 -20.73
CA THR A 219 -7.95 34.84 -19.25
C THR A 219 -9.31 34.58 -18.60
N SER A 220 -10.33 34.18 -19.36
CA SER A 220 -11.73 34.11 -18.90
C SER A 220 -12.34 32.70 -18.91
N SER A 221 -13.48 32.56 -18.22
CA SER A 221 -14.44 31.45 -18.36
C SER A 221 -15.08 31.36 -19.75
N SER A 222 -14.78 32.29 -20.66
CA SER A 222 -15.26 32.31 -22.05
C SER A 222 -14.25 31.78 -23.06
N SER A 223 -13.06 31.33 -22.63
CA SER A 223 -12.10 30.68 -23.53
C SER A 223 -12.74 29.41 -24.13
N LYS A 224 -12.81 29.36 -25.46
CA LYS A 224 -13.27 28.19 -26.22
C LYS A 224 -12.11 27.40 -26.81
N ALA A 225 -10.88 27.67 -26.35
CA ALA A 225 -9.68 26.99 -26.79
C ALA A 225 -9.65 25.52 -26.30
N HIS A 226 -9.26 24.63 -27.19
CA HIS A 226 -9.12 23.20 -26.95
C HIS A 226 -7.80 22.69 -27.49
N LEU A 227 -7.21 21.74 -26.76
CA LEU A 227 -6.06 20.98 -27.20
C LEU A 227 -6.54 19.61 -27.68
N GLY A 228 -6.36 19.36 -28.97
CA GLY A 228 -6.52 18.05 -29.60
C GLY A 228 -5.25 17.21 -29.44
N LEU A 229 -5.39 16.06 -28.79
CA LEU A 229 -4.39 15.01 -28.69
C LEU A 229 -4.73 13.95 -29.74
N ILE A 230 -3.93 13.86 -30.80
CA ILE A 230 -4.10 12.85 -31.85
C ILE A 230 -3.03 11.79 -31.67
N VAL A 231 -3.43 10.53 -31.52
CA VAL A 231 -2.50 9.39 -31.53
C VAL A 231 -2.73 8.60 -32.80
N ARG A 232 -1.68 8.48 -33.63
CA ARG A 232 -1.68 7.69 -34.87
C ARG A 232 -0.82 6.45 -34.68
N LYS A 233 -1.34 5.32 -35.13
CA LYS A 233 -0.60 4.05 -35.16
C LYS A 233 -0.38 3.66 -36.61
N TYR A 234 0.88 3.45 -37.00
CA TYR A 234 1.23 3.01 -38.34
C TYR A 234 1.51 1.50 -38.35
N ALA A 235 1.16 0.84 -39.46
CA ALA A 235 1.57 -0.54 -39.67
C ALA A 235 3.10 -0.60 -39.78
N ALA A 236 3.69 -1.72 -39.34
CA ALA A 236 5.07 -1.99 -39.70
C ALA A 236 5.14 -2.03 -41.24
N PRO A 237 6.14 -1.38 -41.87
CA PRO A 237 6.32 -1.50 -43.31
C PRO A 237 6.55 -2.96 -43.63
N THR A 238 5.59 -3.61 -44.30
CA THR A 238 5.83 -4.92 -44.88
C THR A 238 7.01 -4.78 -45.83
N PRO A 239 8.07 -5.62 -45.72
CA PRO A 239 9.13 -5.60 -46.71
C PRO A 239 8.46 -5.81 -48.06
N ALA A 240 8.69 -4.88 -48.99
CA ALA A 240 8.07 -4.92 -50.30
C ALA A 240 8.45 -6.25 -50.96
N ASP A 241 7.51 -7.20 -50.99
CA ASP A 241 7.52 -8.25 -51.98
C ASP A 241 7.64 -7.55 -53.32
N GLY A 242 8.66 -7.91 -54.10
CA GLY A 242 8.95 -7.39 -55.44
C GLY A 242 7.87 -7.75 -56.46
N GLY A 243 6.62 -7.33 -56.19
CA GLY A 243 5.49 -7.38 -57.09
C GLY A 243 5.62 -6.25 -58.11
N SER A 244 6.37 -6.52 -59.18
CA SER A 244 6.32 -5.78 -60.43
C SER A 244 4.87 -5.67 -60.91
N LEU A 245 4.30 -4.46 -60.78
CA LEU A 245 3.06 -4.07 -61.46
C LEU A 245 3.42 -3.59 -62.86
N VAL A 246 3.63 -4.52 -63.80
CA VAL A 246 3.46 -4.25 -65.23
C VAL A 246 2.13 -4.88 -65.62
N ASP A 247 1.16 -4.03 -65.92
CA ASP A 247 -0.09 -4.41 -66.55
C ASP A 247 0.16 -5.21 -67.85
N VAL A 248 -0.12 -6.51 -67.81
CA VAL A 248 -0.13 -7.37 -68.99
C VAL A 248 -1.57 -7.48 -69.51
N GLY A 249 -1.97 -6.47 -70.27
CA GLY A 249 -3.06 -6.54 -71.23
C GLY A 249 -2.53 -6.86 -72.64
N LYS A 250 -2.65 -8.13 -73.05
CA LYS A 250 -2.61 -8.66 -74.45
C LYS A 250 -1.24 -8.67 -75.20
N LYS A 251 -0.58 -9.82 -75.05
CA LYS A 251 0.43 -10.52 -75.87
C LYS A 251 0.61 -10.12 -77.36
N LYS A 252 1.89 -9.95 -77.76
CA LYS A 252 2.59 -10.87 -78.69
C LYS A 252 3.97 -11.24 -78.12
N PHE A 253 4.33 -12.51 -78.31
CA PHE A 253 5.40 -13.26 -77.65
C PHE A 253 6.83 -12.75 -77.86
N LYS A 254 7.66 -12.82 -76.81
CA LYS A 254 9.06 -13.28 -76.89
C LYS A 254 9.45 -14.00 -75.58
N LYS A 255 10.05 -15.19 -75.73
CA LYS A 255 10.50 -16.08 -74.64
C LYS A 255 11.73 -15.47 -73.94
N ALA A 256 11.68 -15.35 -72.61
CA ALA A 256 12.85 -15.17 -71.75
C ALA A 256 12.94 -16.34 -70.75
N PRO A 257 14.16 -16.77 -70.35
CA PRO A 257 14.39 -18.00 -69.59
C PRO A 257 13.98 -17.86 -68.12
N ARG A 258 13.41 -18.92 -67.55
CA ARG A 258 13.07 -19.00 -66.12
C ARG A 258 14.36 -19.06 -65.27
N PRO A 259 14.44 -18.34 -64.13
CA PRO A 259 15.53 -18.51 -63.18
C PRO A 259 15.48 -19.91 -62.55
N SER A 260 16.67 -20.49 -62.29
CA SER A 260 16.83 -21.80 -61.67
C SER A 260 16.45 -21.76 -60.19
N SER A 261 15.97 -22.90 -59.68
CA SER A 261 15.57 -23.09 -58.28
C SER A 261 16.68 -22.76 -57.27
N SER A 262 17.95 -22.83 -57.68
CA SER A 262 19.09 -22.43 -56.83
C SER A 262 19.08 -20.93 -56.51
N ALA A 263 18.76 -20.06 -57.48
CA ALA A 263 18.73 -18.61 -57.26
C ALA A 263 17.58 -18.18 -56.33
N VAL A 264 16.52 -18.98 -56.24
CA VAL A 264 15.40 -18.74 -55.31
C VAL A 264 15.76 -19.21 -53.89
N ILE A 265 16.57 -20.26 -53.77
CA ILE A 265 17.04 -20.77 -52.47
C ILE A 265 18.16 -19.88 -51.91
N ASP A 266 19.11 -19.44 -52.74
CA ASP A 266 20.20 -18.56 -52.31
C ASP A 266 19.69 -17.16 -51.90
N ALA A 267 18.59 -16.68 -52.49
CA ALA A 267 17.93 -15.44 -52.06
C ALA A 267 17.17 -15.58 -50.74
N ALA A 268 16.70 -16.79 -50.40
CA ALA A 268 16.06 -17.09 -49.13
C ALA A 268 17.09 -17.31 -48.01
N ASP A 269 18.25 -17.91 -48.31
CA ASP A 269 19.32 -18.17 -47.34
C ASP A 269 20.22 -16.94 -47.08
N ALA A 270 20.30 -15.99 -48.02
CA ALA A 270 20.97 -14.70 -47.79
C ALA A 270 20.19 -13.76 -46.83
N ALA A 271 18.89 -14.04 -46.59
CA ALA A 271 18.09 -13.40 -45.56
C ALA A 271 18.25 -14.15 -44.22
N GLY A 272 19.43 -14.04 -43.61
CA GLY A 272 19.67 -14.57 -42.25
C GLY A 272 18.71 -13.97 -41.22
N PRO A 273 18.53 -14.61 -40.04
CA PRO A 273 17.59 -14.16 -39.02
C PRO A 273 18.11 -12.90 -38.32
N SER A 274 17.90 -11.72 -38.93
CA SER A 274 18.09 -10.44 -38.27
C SER A 274 16.93 -10.22 -37.29
N THR A 275 17.21 -10.43 -36.00
CA THR A 275 16.28 -10.30 -34.87
C THR A 275 15.93 -8.85 -34.52
N ALA A 276 15.81 -7.97 -35.51
CA ALA A 276 15.26 -6.63 -35.33
C ALA A 276 13.85 -6.59 -35.96
N GLN A 277 12.85 -7.09 -35.23
CA GLN A 277 11.46 -6.80 -35.58
C GLN A 277 11.31 -5.27 -35.63
N VAL A 278 11.08 -4.71 -36.82
CA VAL A 278 10.76 -3.29 -36.98
C VAL A 278 9.47 -3.04 -36.21
N GLY A 279 9.58 -2.42 -35.05
CA GLY A 279 8.47 -2.17 -34.14
C GLY A 279 7.38 -1.33 -34.81
N GLN A 280 6.13 -1.56 -34.44
CA GLN A 280 5.04 -0.67 -34.81
C GLN A 280 5.36 0.74 -34.31
N ARG A 281 5.24 1.74 -35.21
CA ARG A 281 5.52 3.14 -34.89
C ARG A 281 4.21 3.85 -34.54
N SER A 282 4.18 4.47 -33.38
CA SER A 282 3.11 5.40 -33.00
C SER A 282 3.61 6.84 -33.03
N GLU A 283 2.72 7.76 -33.36
CA GLU A 283 3.00 9.20 -33.41
C GLU A 283 1.92 9.94 -32.64
N ILE A 284 2.33 10.92 -31.84
CA ILE A 284 1.44 11.84 -31.14
C ILE A 284 1.55 13.20 -31.80
N GLU A 285 0.43 13.77 -32.22
CA GLU A 285 0.33 15.16 -32.67
C GLU A 285 -0.52 15.97 -31.69
N LEU A 286 -0.06 17.17 -31.37
CA LEU A 286 -0.77 18.15 -30.57
C LEU A 286 -1.34 19.23 -31.49
N VAL A 287 -2.65 19.49 -31.41
CA VAL A 287 -3.30 20.55 -32.20
C VAL A 287 -4.05 21.50 -31.28
N LEU A 288 -3.77 22.80 -31.35
CA LEU A 288 -4.55 23.82 -30.70
C LEU A 288 -5.71 24.25 -31.60
N MET A 289 -6.91 24.29 -31.03
CA MET A 289 -8.16 24.59 -31.73
C MET A 289 -8.89 25.70 -30.98
N ASP A 290 -9.35 26.73 -31.69
CA ASP A 290 -10.22 27.75 -31.10
C ASP A 290 -11.27 28.19 -32.14
N PRO A 291 -12.57 28.02 -31.85
CA PRO A 291 -13.61 28.43 -32.79
C PRO A 291 -13.78 29.94 -32.91
N GLU A 292 -13.28 30.73 -31.96
CA GLU A 292 -13.56 32.17 -31.88
C GLU A 292 -12.28 32.98 -31.66
N VAL A 293 -11.32 32.86 -32.58
CA VAL A 293 -10.10 33.67 -32.54
C VAL A 293 -10.45 35.11 -32.94
N ALA A 294 -10.40 36.02 -31.97
CA ALA A 294 -10.58 37.43 -32.19
C ALA A 294 -9.36 38.03 -32.92
N MET A 295 -9.60 38.66 -34.06
CA MET A 295 -8.59 39.40 -34.81
C MET A 295 -8.72 40.89 -34.48
N PRO A 296 -7.60 41.64 -34.28
CA PRO A 296 -7.67 43.05 -33.93
C PRO A 296 -8.29 43.93 -35.04
N ASP A 297 -8.21 43.49 -36.29
CA ASP A 297 -8.64 44.27 -37.47
C ASP A 297 -9.94 43.76 -38.12
N GLU A 298 -10.56 42.68 -37.61
CA GLU A 298 -11.81 42.12 -38.16
C GLU A 298 -12.91 42.03 -37.10
N PHE A 299 -14.15 42.32 -37.51
CA PHE A 299 -15.31 42.33 -36.61
C PHE A 299 -15.88 40.93 -36.34
N GLU A 300 -15.58 39.95 -37.20
CA GLU A 300 -16.03 38.56 -37.09
C GLU A 300 -14.88 37.65 -36.64
N PRO A 301 -15.09 36.79 -35.64
CA PRO A 301 -14.07 35.86 -35.18
C PRO A 301 -13.82 34.76 -36.22
N ARG A 302 -12.56 34.30 -36.32
CA ARG A 302 -12.18 33.21 -37.24
C ARG A 302 -11.95 31.89 -36.51
N LEU A 303 -12.22 30.79 -37.23
CA LEU A 303 -11.85 29.44 -36.80
C LEU A 303 -10.33 29.27 -36.86
N GLY A 304 -9.70 28.97 -35.74
CA GLY A 304 -8.26 28.74 -35.61
C GLY A 304 -7.92 27.26 -35.40
N LEU A 305 -7.00 26.73 -36.21
CA LEU A 305 -6.41 25.40 -36.08
C LEU A 305 -4.89 25.50 -36.24
N LEU A 306 -4.12 25.04 -35.26
CA LEU A 306 -2.66 25.12 -35.25
C LEU A 306 -2.04 23.81 -34.74
N SER A 307 -1.17 23.18 -35.53
CA SER A 307 -0.36 22.04 -35.05
C SER A 307 0.80 22.54 -34.19
N LEU A 308 0.86 22.10 -32.93
CA LEU A 308 1.91 22.42 -31.96
C LEU A 308 3.10 21.43 -32.03
N GLY A 309 3.12 20.53 -33.01
CA GLY A 309 4.22 19.59 -33.23
C GLY A 309 3.84 18.12 -33.03
N LYS A 310 4.79 17.26 -33.39
CA LYS A 310 4.62 15.80 -33.45
C LYS A 310 5.78 15.09 -32.76
N VAL A 311 5.51 13.95 -32.13
CA VAL A 311 6.54 13.11 -31.52
C VAL A 311 6.29 11.63 -31.76
N ALA A 312 7.34 10.89 -32.14
CA ALA A 312 7.28 9.45 -32.30
C ALA A 312 7.42 8.74 -30.95
N VAL A 313 6.64 7.69 -30.74
CA VAL A 313 6.64 6.85 -29.54
C VAL A 313 6.79 5.39 -29.96
N GLU A 314 7.69 4.68 -29.30
CA GLU A 314 7.82 3.23 -29.46
C GLU A 314 6.83 2.53 -28.53
N GLY A 315 5.95 1.70 -29.10
CA GLY A 315 4.96 0.93 -28.36
C GLY A 315 3.89 0.34 -29.27
N GLU A 316 3.36 -0.82 -28.90
CA GLU A 316 2.24 -1.44 -29.61
C GLU A 316 0.92 -0.71 -29.30
N GLN A 317 0.80 -0.23 -28.07
CA GLN A 317 -0.32 0.60 -27.63
C GLN A 317 0.21 1.84 -26.93
N VAL A 318 -0.25 3.01 -27.38
CA VAL A 318 0.15 4.31 -26.85
C VAL A 318 -1.10 5.10 -26.52
N VAL A 319 -1.17 5.63 -25.30
CA VAL A 319 -2.26 6.51 -24.89
C VAL A 319 -1.70 7.72 -24.13
N VAL A 320 -2.36 8.86 -24.32
CA VAL A 320 -1.99 10.13 -23.71
C VAL A 320 -3.08 10.55 -22.73
N SER A 321 -2.66 10.93 -21.52
CA SER A 321 -3.51 11.50 -20.48
C SER A 321 -3.68 13.01 -20.65
N ASP A 322 -4.68 13.59 -19.97
CA ASP A 322 -4.94 15.04 -19.98
C ASP A 322 -3.76 15.87 -19.42
N ASP A 323 -2.95 15.27 -18.52
CA ASP A 323 -1.75 15.90 -17.94
C ASP A 323 -0.51 15.79 -18.86
N GLY A 324 -0.67 15.23 -20.06
CA GLY A 324 0.42 15.03 -21.02
C GLY A 324 1.38 13.89 -20.64
N ILE A 325 0.93 12.94 -19.82
CA ILE A 325 1.68 11.70 -19.58
C ILE A 325 1.31 10.71 -20.67
N VAL A 326 2.33 10.32 -21.44
CA VAL A 326 2.30 9.30 -22.48
C VAL A 326 2.62 7.97 -21.83
N THR A 327 1.72 7.00 -21.98
CA THR A 327 1.95 5.63 -21.55
C THR A 327 1.98 4.73 -22.77
N ALA A 328 3.08 4.01 -22.95
CA ALA A 328 3.30 3.08 -24.03
C ALA A 328 3.48 1.66 -23.47
N LEU A 329 2.78 0.70 -24.06
CA LEU A 329 2.99 -0.72 -23.81
C LEU A 329 3.72 -1.33 -25.00
N GLY A 330 4.94 -1.81 -24.75
CA GLY A 330 5.75 -2.51 -25.75
C GLY A 330 5.34 -3.98 -25.91
N SER A 331 5.66 -4.56 -27.06
CA SER A 331 5.45 -5.99 -27.35
C SER A 331 6.24 -6.93 -26.42
N ASN A 332 7.35 -6.43 -25.88
CA ASN A 332 8.16 -7.06 -24.84
C ASN A 332 7.49 -7.05 -23.44
N GLY A 333 6.28 -6.49 -23.31
CA GLY A 333 5.57 -6.37 -22.04
C GLY A 333 6.10 -5.26 -21.14
N THR A 334 6.92 -4.33 -21.63
CA THR A 334 7.32 -3.16 -20.83
C THR A 334 6.31 -2.04 -20.95
N LEU A 335 5.77 -1.61 -19.80
CA LEU A 335 4.95 -0.43 -19.64
C LEU A 335 5.86 0.77 -19.36
N ALA A 336 6.06 1.61 -20.37
CA ALA A 336 6.86 2.83 -20.29
C ALA A 336 5.95 4.05 -20.13
N ALA A 337 6.30 4.94 -19.22
CA ALA A 337 5.64 6.21 -18.99
C ALA A 337 6.62 7.35 -19.24
N SER A 338 6.20 8.32 -20.05
CA SER A 338 6.95 9.52 -20.40
C SER A 338 6.05 10.75 -20.28
N ARG A 339 6.64 11.93 -20.08
CA ARG A 339 5.94 13.20 -20.04
C ARG A 339 6.22 13.99 -21.31
N LEU A 340 5.18 14.56 -21.92
CA LEU A 340 5.34 15.51 -23.01
C LEU A 340 6.02 16.78 -22.51
N SER A 341 6.95 17.31 -23.29
CA SER A 341 7.63 18.58 -23.03
C SER A 341 8.00 19.26 -24.34
N PHE A 342 7.97 20.59 -24.35
CA PHE A 342 8.47 21.38 -25.46
C PHE A 342 9.94 21.71 -25.23
N THR A 343 10.78 21.54 -26.25
CA THR A 343 12.23 21.81 -26.15
C THR A 343 12.58 23.27 -26.37
N SER A 344 11.68 24.04 -27.00
CA SER A 344 11.85 25.47 -27.24
C SER A 344 10.60 26.24 -26.79
N PRO A 345 10.72 27.44 -26.19
CA PRO A 345 9.58 28.30 -25.96
C PRO A 345 8.95 28.74 -27.29
N LEU A 346 7.62 28.81 -27.32
CA LEU A 346 6.89 29.38 -28.46
C LEU A 346 7.12 30.90 -28.48
N PRO A 347 7.58 31.49 -29.60
CA PRO A 347 7.59 32.94 -29.77
C PRO A 347 6.14 33.39 -29.95
N VAL A 348 5.55 33.99 -28.91
CA VAL A 348 4.15 34.45 -28.92
C VAL A 348 4.12 35.94 -28.63
N ASP A 349 3.76 36.73 -29.64
CA ASP A 349 3.53 38.18 -29.47
C ASP A 349 2.08 38.45 -29.08
N THR A 350 1.12 37.84 -29.80
CA THR A 350 -0.32 37.90 -29.52
C THR A 350 -0.99 36.54 -29.76
N TYR A 351 -2.17 36.32 -29.17
CA TYR A 351 -2.88 35.04 -29.32
C TYR A 351 -3.35 34.77 -30.76
N SER A 352 -3.73 35.82 -31.50
CA SER A 352 -4.16 35.71 -32.89
C SER A 352 -3.02 35.39 -33.86
N THR A 353 -1.80 35.89 -33.59
CA THR A 353 -0.63 35.61 -34.45
C THR A 353 -0.17 34.15 -34.36
N LEU A 354 -0.61 33.39 -33.34
CA LEU A 354 -0.39 31.94 -33.28
C LEU A 354 -1.08 31.20 -34.43
N TYR A 355 -2.34 31.57 -34.73
CA TYR A 355 -3.14 30.90 -35.76
C TYR A 355 -2.89 31.48 -37.14
N PHE A 356 -2.59 32.78 -37.20
CA PHE A 356 -2.42 33.53 -38.45
C PHE A 356 -1.09 34.29 -38.42
N PRO A 357 0.06 33.59 -38.47
CA PRO A 357 1.34 34.25 -38.40
C PRO A 357 1.63 35.02 -39.71
N PRO A 358 2.27 36.20 -39.63
CA PRO A 358 2.60 37.00 -40.81
C PRO A 358 3.69 36.35 -41.70
N ALA A 359 4.44 35.39 -41.15
CA ALA A 359 5.48 34.60 -41.82
C ALA A 359 5.45 33.15 -41.32
N PRO A 360 5.89 32.15 -42.10
CA PRO A 360 5.97 30.77 -41.62
C PRO A 360 6.92 30.68 -40.42
N VAL A 361 6.37 30.30 -39.26
CA VAL A 361 7.14 30.12 -38.01
C VAL A 361 7.57 28.67 -37.91
N ASP A 362 8.80 28.44 -37.45
CA ASP A 362 9.26 27.09 -37.10
C ASP A 362 8.35 26.50 -36.02
N THR A 363 7.68 25.39 -36.34
CA THR A 363 6.84 24.68 -35.37
C THR A 363 7.69 24.17 -34.23
N PRO A 364 7.26 24.34 -32.96
CA PRO A 364 8.04 23.90 -31.82
C PRO A 364 8.21 22.37 -31.85
N THR A 365 9.40 21.91 -31.46
CA THR A 365 9.70 20.48 -31.38
C THR A 365 9.18 19.90 -30.07
N LEU A 366 8.40 18.81 -30.20
CA LEU A 366 7.82 18.08 -29.08
C LEU A 366 8.75 16.92 -28.70
N ALA A 367 9.05 16.78 -27.41
CA ALA A 367 9.92 15.73 -26.87
C ALA A 367 9.27 14.96 -25.73
N LEU A 368 9.77 13.75 -25.48
CA LEU A 368 9.34 12.86 -24.40
C LEU A 368 10.41 12.81 -23.32
N ALA A 369 10.07 13.25 -22.11
CA ALA A 369 10.90 13.07 -20.92
C ALA A 369 10.52 11.75 -20.24
N PRO A 370 11.41 10.75 -20.13
CA PRO A 370 11.07 9.47 -19.50
C PRO A 370 10.77 9.65 -18.00
N LEU A 371 9.69 9.04 -17.52
CA LEU A 371 9.31 9.02 -16.10
C LEU A 371 9.70 7.70 -15.44
N LYS A 372 9.13 6.59 -15.93
CA LYS A 372 9.33 5.26 -15.36
C LYS A 372 9.05 4.18 -16.40
N SER A 373 9.81 3.10 -16.35
CA SER A 373 9.56 1.89 -17.15
C SER A 373 9.41 0.69 -16.23
N VAL A 374 8.41 -0.14 -16.49
CA VAL A 374 8.05 -1.29 -15.67
C VAL A 374 7.84 -2.50 -16.58
N ALA A 375 8.59 -3.58 -16.35
CA ALA A 375 8.39 -4.84 -17.05
C ALA A 375 7.21 -5.59 -16.43
N LEU A 376 6.19 -5.90 -17.24
CA LEU A 376 5.00 -6.64 -16.82
C LEU A 376 5.24 -8.15 -16.93
N SER A 377 4.66 -8.91 -16.01
CA SER A 377 4.76 -10.36 -16.01
C SER A 377 3.90 -10.98 -17.12
N THR A 378 4.54 -11.68 -18.05
CA THR A 378 3.87 -12.44 -19.12
C THR A 378 3.09 -13.66 -18.59
N SER A 379 3.34 -14.09 -17.35
CA SER A 379 2.57 -15.15 -16.71
C SER A 379 1.22 -14.69 -16.16
N SER A 380 1.05 -13.37 -15.96
CA SER A 380 -0.18 -12.79 -15.42
C SER A 380 -0.99 -12.02 -16.46
N LEU A 381 -0.35 -11.53 -17.51
CA LEU A 381 -0.94 -10.72 -18.57
C LEU A 381 -0.39 -11.18 -19.92
N THR A 382 -1.21 -11.16 -20.98
CA THR A 382 -0.76 -11.30 -22.38
C THR A 382 -0.68 -9.92 -23.03
N PRO A 383 0.51 -9.33 -23.19
CA PRO A 383 0.66 -7.94 -23.67
C PRO A 383 0.08 -7.70 -25.06
N SER A 384 0.26 -8.67 -25.98
CA SER A 384 -0.24 -8.58 -27.37
C SER A 384 -1.76 -8.53 -27.51
N LEU A 385 -2.50 -9.00 -26.50
CA LEU A 385 -3.97 -8.97 -26.45
C LEU A 385 -4.50 -7.98 -25.41
N SER A 386 -3.61 -7.23 -24.77
CA SER A 386 -4.02 -6.24 -23.77
C SER A 386 -4.55 -4.98 -24.45
N CYS A 387 -5.37 -4.21 -23.74
CA CYS A 387 -5.84 -2.90 -24.15
C CYS A 387 -5.48 -1.89 -23.05
N LEU A 388 -4.99 -0.72 -23.46
CA LEU A 388 -4.55 0.35 -22.58
C LEU A 388 -5.49 1.57 -22.73
N LEU A 389 -5.85 2.19 -21.61
CA LEU A 389 -6.66 3.41 -21.58
C LEU A 389 -6.11 4.39 -20.55
N ALA A 390 -5.78 5.61 -20.99
CA ALA A 390 -5.44 6.69 -20.08
C ALA A 390 -6.69 7.29 -19.47
N LEU A 391 -6.75 7.31 -18.13
CA LEU A 391 -7.83 7.91 -17.36
C LEU A 391 -7.57 9.42 -17.18
N HIS A 392 -7.66 9.91 -15.95
CA HIS A 392 -7.24 11.24 -15.54
C HIS A 392 -5.83 11.21 -14.95
N SER A 393 -5.04 12.26 -15.17
CA SER A 393 -3.67 12.40 -14.67
C SER A 393 -2.75 11.22 -15.03
N SER A 394 -2.05 10.59 -14.07
CA SER A 394 -1.14 9.46 -14.31
C SER A 394 -1.78 8.08 -14.21
N PHE A 395 -3.11 8.00 -14.14
CA PHE A 395 -3.79 6.72 -14.02
C PHE A 395 -4.08 6.09 -15.37
N VAL A 396 -3.83 4.78 -15.46
CA VAL A 396 -4.05 3.99 -16.67
C VAL A 396 -4.78 2.70 -16.29
N VAL A 397 -5.75 2.31 -17.11
CA VAL A 397 -6.36 0.97 -17.05
C VAL A 397 -5.69 0.10 -18.08
N VAL A 398 -5.26 -1.09 -17.65
CA VAL A 398 -4.81 -2.16 -18.53
C VAL A 398 -5.78 -3.32 -18.38
N ALA A 399 -6.48 -3.63 -19.46
CA ALA A 399 -7.29 -4.85 -19.59
C ALA A 399 -6.47 -5.89 -20.35
N SER A 400 -6.28 -7.08 -19.80
CA SER A 400 -5.55 -8.15 -20.48
C SER A 400 -6.18 -9.49 -20.15
N PRO A 401 -6.34 -10.40 -21.13
CA PRO A 401 -6.78 -11.74 -20.80
C PRO A 401 -5.71 -12.47 -19.99
N ARG A 402 -6.13 -13.26 -19.01
CA ARG A 402 -5.21 -14.07 -18.21
C ARG A 402 -4.87 -15.36 -18.99
N PRO A 403 -3.58 -15.70 -19.16
CA PRO A 403 -3.21 -16.98 -19.74
C PRO A 403 -3.71 -18.12 -18.85
N THR A 404 -4.57 -18.99 -19.38
CA THR A 404 -5.17 -20.11 -18.65
C THR A 404 -4.16 -21.24 -18.49
N THR A 405 -3.92 -21.72 -17.27
CA THR A 405 -3.05 -22.87 -16.99
C THR A 405 -3.80 -24.21 -16.98
N SER A 406 -5.13 -24.20 -17.13
CA SER A 406 -5.99 -25.39 -17.14
C SER A 406 -7.09 -25.27 -18.19
N ASP A 407 -7.27 -26.30 -19.01
CA ASP A 407 -8.16 -26.30 -20.19
C ASP A 407 -9.67 -26.25 -19.88
N SER A 408 -10.10 -26.25 -18.61
CA SER A 408 -11.52 -26.38 -18.24
C SER A 408 -12.21 -25.13 -17.66
N SER A 409 -11.53 -23.97 -17.58
CA SER A 409 -12.13 -22.75 -17.01
C SER A 409 -12.48 -21.72 -18.08
N ALA A 410 -13.61 -21.05 -17.93
CA ALA A 410 -14.02 -19.95 -18.82
C ALA A 410 -12.93 -18.86 -18.90
N PRO A 411 -12.74 -18.21 -20.07
CA PRO A 411 -11.73 -17.17 -20.22
C PRO A 411 -11.98 -16.02 -19.25
N THR A 412 -10.92 -15.51 -18.62
CA THR A 412 -11.00 -14.37 -17.68
C THR A 412 -10.13 -13.21 -18.16
N VAL A 413 -10.66 -11.99 -18.08
CA VAL A 413 -9.94 -10.75 -18.36
C VAL A 413 -9.56 -10.07 -17.04
N SER A 414 -8.27 -9.87 -16.82
CA SER A 414 -7.75 -9.12 -15.70
C SER A 414 -7.74 -7.62 -16.04
N LEU A 415 -8.45 -6.84 -15.24
CA LEU A 415 -8.44 -5.39 -15.23
C LEU A 415 -7.48 -4.90 -14.14
N THR A 416 -6.52 -4.06 -14.51
CA THR A 416 -5.55 -3.49 -13.57
C THR A 416 -5.51 -1.97 -13.71
N TYR A 417 -5.63 -1.27 -12.59
CA TYR A 417 -5.55 0.18 -12.51
C TYR A 417 -4.14 0.57 -12.03
N TRP A 418 -3.36 1.17 -12.90
CA TRP A 418 -1.97 1.56 -12.65
C TRP A 418 -1.87 3.04 -12.35
N ASP A 419 -1.00 3.39 -11.40
CA ASP A 419 -0.38 4.71 -11.34
C ASP A 419 0.96 4.65 -12.06
N THR A 420 1.06 5.28 -13.23
CA THR A 420 2.27 5.21 -14.05
C THR A 420 3.44 6.02 -13.48
N ARG A 421 3.17 7.04 -12.64
CA ARG A 421 4.22 7.80 -11.95
C ARG A 421 4.95 6.93 -10.93
N PHE A 422 4.19 6.14 -10.16
CA PHE A 422 4.75 5.26 -9.13
C PHE A 422 5.00 3.83 -9.61
N GLY A 423 4.52 3.46 -10.80
CA GLY A 423 4.65 2.10 -11.34
C GLY A 423 3.98 1.05 -10.45
N SER A 424 2.81 1.39 -9.90
CA SER A 424 2.12 0.59 -8.89
C SER A 424 0.67 0.33 -9.27
N VAL A 425 0.17 -0.86 -8.96
CA VAL A 425 -1.22 -1.22 -9.17
C VAL A 425 -2.07 -0.79 -7.97
N ILE A 426 -3.08 0.02 -8.22
CA ILE A 426 -3.99 0.62 -7.24
C ILE A 426 -5.14 -0.32 -6.93
N ALA A 427 -5.66 -0.97 -7.96
CA ALA A 427 -6.78 -1.89 -7.89
C ALA A 427 -6.64 -2.91 -9.02
N SER A 428 -7.16 -4.11 -8.79
CA SER A 428 -7.27 -5.16 -9.81
C SER A 428 -8.62 -5.86 -9.64
N ALA A 429 -9.23 -6.20 -10.76
CA ALA A 429 -10.47 -6.97 -10.84
C ALA A 429 -10.34 -8.00 -11.94
N ASP A 430 -10.89 -9.20 -11.74
CA ASP A 430 -10.92 -10.25 -12.75
C ASP A 430 -12.36 -10.39 -13.26
N LEU A 431 -12.55 -10.43 -14.59
CA LEU A 431 -13.84 -10.40 -15.26
C LEU A 431 -14.02 -11.69 -16.08
N THR A 432 -15.04 -12.48 -15.77
CA THR A 432 -15.34 -13.73 -16.49
C THR A 432 -16.00 -13.42 -17.82
N VAL A 433 -15.43 -13.94 -18.92
CA VAL A 433 -15.95 -13.72 -20.27
C VAL A 433 -17.14 -14.65 -20.53
N PRO A 434 -18.31 -14.14 -20.94
CA PRO A 434 -19.43 -14.98 -21.34
C PRO A 434 -19.08 -15.85 -22.55
N SER A 435 -19.47 -17.12 -22.53
CA SER A 435 -19.20 -18.08 -23.62
C SER A 435 -19.78 -17.66 -24.97
N ALA A 436 -20.84 -16.85 -24.98
CA ALA A 436 -21.44 -16.27 -26.19
C ALA A 436 -20.51 -15.27 -26.92
N VAL A 437 -19.55 -14.69 -26.20
CA VAL A 437 -18.56 -13.75 -26.74
C VAL A 437 -17.33 -14.49 -27.25
N ALA A 438 -16.73 -15.34 -26.40
CA ALA A 438 -15.59 -16.16 -26.79
C ALA A 438 -15.47 -17.42 -25.92
N SER A 439 -15.09 -18.54 -26.54
CA SER A 439 -14.78 -19.80 -25.86
C SER A 439 -13.30 -19.95 -25.47
N SER A 440 -12.43 -19.10 -26.01
CA SER A 440 -10.98 -19.14 -25.83
C SER A 440 -10.41 -17.72 -25.70
N VAL A 441 -9.29 -17.57 -24.98
CA VAL A 441 -8.52 -16.32 -24.90
C VAL A 441 -8.03 -15.84 -26.26
N SER A 442 -7.60 -16.75 -27.14
CA SER A 442 -7.12 -16.40 -28.49
C SER A 442 -8.21 -15.90 -29.43
N ALA A 443 -9.47 -16.18 -29.08
CA ALA A 443 -10.67 -15.77 -29.81
C ALA A 443 -11.24 -14.43 -29.32
N LEU A 444 -10.58 -13.75 -28.38
CA LEU A 444 -11.08 -12.54 -27.73
C LEU A 444 -10.38 -11.29 -28.25
N SER A 445 -11.15 -10.24 -28.51
CA SER A 445 -10.67 -8.91 -28.84
C SER A 445 -11.22 -7.90 -27.84
N LEU A 446 -10.33 -7.07 -27.30
CA LEU A 446 -10.61 -6.11 -26.22
C LEU A 446 -10.50 -4.68 -26.74
N SER A 447 -11.46 -3.83 -26.37
CA SER A 447 -11.38 -2.39 -26.58
C SER A 447 -11.83 -1.62 -25.33
N LEU A 448 -11.06 -0.61 -24.94
CA LEU A 448 -11.35 0.28 -23.82
C LEU A 448 -11.66 1.68 -24.33
N SER A 449 -12.71 2.30 -23.78
CA SER A 449 -13.05 3.70 -24.03
C SER A 449 -13.36 4.44 -22.73
N LEU A 450 -13.11 5.76 -22.71
CA LEU A 450 -13.41 6.64 -21.58
C LEU A 450 -14.53 7.60 -21.97
N PRO A 451 -15.81 7.17 -21.95
CA PRO A 451 -16.92 8.05 -22.32
C PRO A 451 -17.04 9.22 -21.33
N ALA A 452 -16.86 8.98 -20.02
CA ALA A 452 -16.93 10.02 -19.00
C ALA A 452 -15.76 9.91 -18.01
N ARG A 453 -15.50 10.98 -17.24
CA ARG A 453 -14.40 11.04 -16.26
C ARG A 453 -14.48 9.97 -15.17
N HIS A 454 -15.68 9.45 -14.91
CA HIS A 454 -15.96 8.53 -13.81
C HIS A 454 -16.32 7.12 -14.26
N THR A 455 -16.37 6.86 -15.57
CA THR A 455 -16.80 5.57 -16.11
C THR A 455 -15.97 5.22 -17.33
N ALA A 456 -15.30 4.07 -17.30
CA ALA A 456 -14.65 3.47 -18.46
C ALA A 456 -15.53 2.34 -18.98
N ILE A 457 -15.51 2.08 -20.29
CA ILE A 457 -16.25 0.98 -20.90
C ILE A 457 -15.26 -0.02 -21.47
N LEU A 458 -15.42 -1.29 -21.06
CA LEU A 458 -14.73 -2.42 -21.66
C LEU A 458 -15.67 -3.11 -22.65
N THR A 459 -15.24 -3.17 -23.90
CA THR A 459 -15.93 -3.92 -24.94
C THR A 459 -15.22 -5.24 -25.15
N LEU A 460 -15.96 -6.34 -25.02
CA LEU A 460 -15.52 -7.68 -25.39
C LEU A 460 -16.18 -8.08 -26.71
N SER A 461 -15.37 -8.35 -27.72
CA SER A 461 -15.82 -8.83 -29.04
C SER A 461 -15.05 -10.09 -29.44
N PRO A 462 -15.65 -11.01 -30.21
CA PRO A 462 -14.91 -12.09 -30.81
C PRO A 462 -13.88 -11.57 -31.81
N ALA A 463 -12.72 -12.21 -31.88
CA ALA A 463 -11.75 -11.99 -32.93
C ALA A 463 -12.37 -12.32 -34.31
N PRO A 464 -11.93 -11.68 -35.41
CA PRO A 464 -12.53 -11.88 -36.73
C PRO A 464 -12.45 -13.33 -37.26
N SER A 465 -11.57 -14.15 -36.69
CA SER A 465 -11.40 -15.58 -37.00
C SER A 465 -12.22 -16.51 -36.10
N ALA A 466 -12.93 -15.99 -35.09
CA ALA A 466 -13.62 -16.77 -34.07
C ALA A 466 -15.12 -16.96 -34.37
N SER A 467 -15.72 -17.99 -33.76
CA SER A 467 -17.15 -18.34 -33.90
C SER A 467 -18.09 -17.61 -32.94
N GLY A 468 -17.60 -16.61 -32.20
CA GLY A 468 -18.42 -15.86 -31.25
C GLY A 468 -19.55 -15.09 -31.95
N THR A 469 -20.71 -15.01 -31.30
CA THR A 469 -21.94 -14.46 -31.92
C THR A 469 -22.36 -13.14 -31.31
N ARG A 470 -21.76 -12.72 -30.19
CA ARG A 470 -22.15 -11.50 -29.47
C ARG A 470 -20.98 -10.65 -29.04
N THR A 471 -21.22 -9.35 -28.98
CA THR A 471 -20.34 -8.36 -28.34
C THR A 471 -20.97 -7.95 -27.02
N ALA A 472 -20.17 -7.84 -25.96
CA ALA A 472 -20.62 -7.42 -24.63
C ALA A 472 -19.93 -6.12 -24.19
N LEU A 473 -20.70 -5.22 -23.55
CA LEU A 473 -20.23 -3.96 -23.00
C LEU A 473 -20.28 -3.98 -21.47
N PHE A 474 -19.15 -3.69 -20.82
CA PHE A 474 -19.05 -3.60 -19.36
C PHE A 474 -18.75 -2.17 -18.91
N GLY A 475 -19.55 -1.67 -17.98
CA GLY A 475 -19.38 -0.38 -17.31
C GLY A 475 -18.44 -0.51 -16.12
N LEU A 476 -17.26 0.10 -16.20
CA LEU A 476 -16.25 0.08 -15.14
C LEU A 476 -16.31 1.41 -14.36
N PRO A 477 -16.68 1.39 -13.07
CA PRO A 477 -16.68 2.60 -12.26
C PRO A 477 -15.25 3.05 -11.94
N VAL A 478 -14.93 4.29 -12.31
CA VAL A 478 -13.62 4.93 -12.08
C VAL A 478 -13.70 5.94 -10.92
N ALA A 479 -14.90 6.22 -10.41
CA ALA A 479 -15.15 7.22 -9.36
C ALA A 479 -14.35 7.02 -8.05
N SER A 480 -13.91 5.78 -7.75
CA SER A 480 -13.08 5.49 -6.58
C SER A 480 -11.61 5.92 -6.73
N LEU A 481 -11.16 6.29 -7.93
CA LEU A 481 -9.81 6.77 -8.15
C LEU A 481 -9.70 8.26 -7.81
N PRO A 482 -8.63 8.69 -7.12
CA PRO A 482 -8.41 10.10 -6.82
C PRO A 482 -8.13 10.86 -8.12
N SER A 483 -8.55 12.13 -8.22
CA SER A 483 -8.35 12.95 -9.43
C SER A 483 -6.87 13.14 -9.82
N ALA A 484 -5.96 13.05 -8.84
CA ALA A 484 -4.51 13.12 -9.03
C ALA A 484 -3.79 11.99 -8.30
N SER A 485 -2.57 11.70 -8.75
CA SER A 485 -1.67 10.74 -8.09
C SER A 485 -1.25 11.23 -6.71
N VAL A 486 -1.58 10.45 -5.68
CA VAL A 486 -1.23 10.71 -4.29
C VAL A 486 -0.52 9.49 -3.74
N LEU A 487 0.63 9.69 -3.09
CA LEU A 487 1.40 8.59 -2.46
C LEU A 487 0.55 7.70 -1.55
N ALA A 488 -0.40 8.31 -0.81
CA ALA A 488 -1.33 7.59 0.05
C ALA A 488 -2.17 6.53 -0.70
N ALA A 489 -2.45 6.72 -1.99
CA ALA A 489 -3.19 5.74 -2.81
C ALA A 489 -2.36 4.50 -3.16
N VAL A 490 -1.02 4.58 -3.04
CA VAL A 490 -0.04 3.55 -3.41
C VAL A 490 0.54 2.83 -2.19
N VAL A 491 0.68 3.52 -1.06
CA VAL A 491 1.23 2.94 0.17
C VAL A 491 0.40 1.73 0.59
N GLY A 492 1.08 0.59 0.84
CA GLY A 492 0.44 -0.68 1.21
C GLY A 492 0.03 -1.58 0.04
N LYS A 493 0.12 -1.13 -1.22
CA LYS A 493 -0.29 -1.91 -2.42
C LYS A 493 0.86 -2.57 -3.18
N HIS A 494 2.03 -2.65 -2.55
CA HIS A 494 3.23 -3.25 -3.12
C HIS A 494 3.07 -4.75 -3.38
N SER A 495 2.36 -5.46 -2.50
CA SER A 495 2.04 -6.89 -2.67
C SER A 495 1.17 -7.15 -3.90
N LEU A 496 0.15 -6.31 -4.12
CA LEU A 496 -0.72 -6.37 -5.29
C LEU A 496 0.08 -6.10 -6.57
N THR A 497 0.96 -5.08 -6.54
CA THR A 497 1.82 -4.73 -7.68
C THR A 497 2.78 -5.86 -8.03
N ALA A 498 3.39 -6.52 -7.02
CA ALA A 498 4.41 -7.56 -7.22
C ALA A 498 3.94 -8.71 -8.11
N ARG A 499 2.65 -9.07 -8.09
CA ARG A 499 2.09 -10.12 -8.95
C ARG A 499 2.20 -9.80 -10.44
N PHE A 500 2.11 -8.52 -10.81
CA PHE A 500 2.08 -8.06 -12.20
C PHE A 500 3.45 -7.62 -12.72
N LEU A 501 4.48 -7.59 -11.87
CA LEU A 501 5.85 -7.25 -12.26
C LEU A 501 6.60 -8.49 -12.74
N ALA A 502 7.34 -8.38 -13.84
CA ALA A 502 8.29 -9.41 -14.24
C ALA A 502 9.43 -9.48 -13.22
N VAL A 503 9.62 -10.65 -12.61
CA VAL A 503 10.76 -10.89 -11.73
C VAL A 503 11.97 -11.17 -12.61
N SER A 504 12.94 -10.26 -12.64
CA SER A 504 14.22 -10.48 -13.34
C SER A 504 14.90 -11.77 -12.84
N PRO A 505 15.44 -12.63 -13.72
CA PRO A 505 16.09 -13.89 -13.32
C PRO A 505 17.32 -13.67 -12.44
N ALA A 506 18.01 -12.52 -12.56
CA ALA A 506 19.10 -12.14 -11.66
C ALA A 506 18.64 -11.80 -10.23
N ALA A 507 17.33 -11.54 -10.03
CA ALA A 507 16.70 -11.28 -8.73
C ALA A 507 16.14 -12.54 -8.06
N GLN A 508 16.53 -13.74 -8.53
CA GLN A 508 16.11 -15.01 -7.93
C GLN A 508 16.98 -15.45 -6.74
N SER A 509 18.23 -14.99 -6.63
CA SER A 509 19.03 -15.30 -5.43
C SER A 509 18.53 -14.49 -4.24
N VAL A 510 18.46 -15.14 -3.07
CA VAL A 510 18.00 -14.49 -1.83
C VAL A 510 18.93 -13.34 -1.45
N VAL A 511 20.23 -13.48 -1.78
CA VAL A 511 21.26 -12.45 -1.61
C VAL A 511 21.02 -11.23 -2.51
N ALA A 512 20.70 -11.41 -3.79
CA ALA A 512 20.42 -10.28 -4.69
C ALA A 512 19.17 -9.52 -4.27
N ARG A 513 18.13 -10.22 -3.80
CA ARG A 513 16.93 -9.60 -3.22
C ARG A 513 17.24 -8.83 -1.94
N ALA A 514 18.08 -9.37 -1.06
CA ALA A 514 18.52 -8.68 0.15
C ALA A 514 19.30 -7.39 -0.17
N LYS A 515 20.20 -7.43 -1.17
CA LYS A 515 20.96 -6.28 -1.67
C LYS A 515 20.07 -5.19 -2.25
N ALA A 516 19.05 -5.57 -3.04
CA ALA A 516 18.13 -4.61 -3.66
C ALA A 516 17.13 -3.98 -2.67
N THR A 517 16.77 -4.70 -1.60
CA THR A 517 15.76 -4.27 -0.62
C THR A 517 16.37 -3.69 0.65
N GLU A 518 17.69 -3.74 0.82
CA GLU A 518 18.33 -3.03 1.91
C GLU A 518 17.99 -1.54 1.76
N PRO A 519 17.30 -0.93 2.75
CA PRO A 519 16.87 0.44 2.62
C PRO A 519 18.12 1.29 2.34
N LEU A 520 18.07 2.08 1.27
CA LEU A 520 18.94 3.24 1.07
C LEU A 520 18.72 4.14 2.29
N ARG A 521 19.39 3.83 3.41
CA ARG A 521 19.35 4.65 4.60
C ARG A 521 20.01 5.94 4.18
N SER A 522 19.20 6.99 4.11
CA SER A 522 19.71 8.33 3.87
C SER A 522 20.88 8.55 4.82
N GLN A 523 22.06 8.74 4.23
CA GLN A 523 23.23 9.16 4.95
C GLN A 523 22.83 10.46 5.63
N ARG A 524 22.48 10.40 6.92
CA ARG A 524 22.16 11.63 7.65
C ARG A 524 23.43 12.48 7.61
N PRO A 525 23.38 13.72 7.11
CA PRO A 525 24.55 14.59 7.14
C PRO A 525 25.01 14.72 8.60
N GLY A 526 26.29 14.39 8.85
CA GLY A 526 26.91 14.43 10.19
C GLY A 526 27.20 13.09 10.87
N GLN A 527 27.12 11.94 10.19
CA GLN A 527 27.67 10.68 10.75
C GLN A 527 29.21 10.68 10.70
N SER A 528 29.87 10.20 11.77
CA SER A 528 31.34 10.09 11.78
C SER A 528 31.83 9.00 10.83
N GLU A 529 32.96 9.23 10.17
CA GLU A 529 33.60 8.28 9.23
C GLU A 529 33.78 6.89 9.86
N LYS A 530 34.20 6.83 11.13
CA LYS A 530 34.33 5.56 11.88
C LYS A 530 33.01 4.80 12.02
N LYS A 531 31.87 5.51 12.10
CA LYS A 531 30.55 4.90 12.17
C LYS A 531 30.09 4.39 10.80
N LEU A 532 30.46 5.07 9.73
CA LEU A 532 30.21 4.64 8.35
C LEU A 532 31.02 3.38 8.03
N ALA A 533 32.32 3.37 8.37
CA ALA A 533 33.19 2.21 8.21
C ALA A 533 32.67 0.98 8.98
N LEU A 534 32.20 1.16 10.21
CA LEU A 534 31.56 0.06 10.97
C LEU A 534 30.29 -0.45 10.27
N GLN A 535 29.42 0.44 9.81
CA GLN A 535 28.17 0.04 9.12
C GLN A 535 28.46 -0.71 7.82
N GLU A 536 29.47 -0.27 7.06
CA GLU A 536 29.90 -0.93 5.84
C GLU A 536 30.56 -2.29 6.11
N ALA A 537 31.41 -2.39 7.14
CA ALA A 537 31.99 -3.67 7.56
C ALA A 537 30.91 -4.66 8.03
N SER A 538 29.92 -4.22 8.82
CA SER A 538 28.78 -5.05 9.20
C SER A 538 27.89 -5.40 8.00
N ARG A 539 27.73 -4.52 7.00
CA ARG A 539 27.03 -4.84 5.75
C ARG A 539 27.73 -5.97 4.99
N LEU A 540 29.03 -5.83 4.74
CA LEU A 540 29.83 -6.85 4.04
C LEU A 540 29.83 -8.19 4.78
N ALA A 541 29.93 -8.16 6.11
CA ALA A 541 29.85 -9.37 6.92
C ALA A 541 28.49 -10.07 6.83
N ARG A 542 27.38 -9.31 6.76
CA ARG A 542 26.03 -9.86 6.55
C ARG A 542 25.90 -10.49 5.16
N GLU A 543 26.43 -9.85 4.13
CA GLU A 543 26.41 -10.39 2.76
C GLU A 543 27.18 -11.71 2.69
N HIS A 544 28.40 -11.75 3.22
CA HIS A 544 29.21 -12.97 3.27
C HIS A 544 28.54 -14.09 4.07
N LEU A 545 27.82 -13.75 5.15
CA LEU A 545 27.03 -14.72 5.90
C LEU A 545 25.89 -15.30 5.06
N LEU A 546 25.11 -14.47 4.35
CA LEU A 546 24.01 -14.95 3.50
C LEU A 546 24.53 -15.87 2.38
N GLU A 547 25.65 -15.50 1.73
CA GLU A 547 26.26 -16.32 0.69
C GLU A 547 26.76 -17.68 1.24
N ARG A 548 27.30 -17.69 2.46
CA ARG A 548 27.75 -18.91 3.11
C ARG A 548 26.56 -19.77 3.55
N LEU A 549 25.51 -19.18 4.09
CA LEU A 549 24.28 -19.88 4.48
C LEU A 549 23.54 -20.44 3.26
N GLU A 550 23.50 -19.74 2.13
CA GLU A 550 22.91 -20.25 0.89
C GLU A 550 23.62 -21.51 0.39
N ARG A 551 24.96 -21.57 0.53
CA ARG A 551 25.75 -22.77 0.21
C ARG A 551 25.51 -23.92 1.19
N VAL A 552 25.50 -23.63 2.50
CA VAL A 552 25.32 -24.64 3.56
C VAL A 552 23.90 -25.21 3.56
N LEU A 553 22.88 -24.38 3.31
CA LEU A 553 21.47 -24.77 3.30
C LEU A 553 20.99 -25.26 1.92
N ALA A 554 21.86 -25.34 0.91
CA ALA A 554 21.54 -25.89 -0.41
C ALA A 554 20.89 -27.30 -0.36
N PRO A 555 21.29 -28.23 0.55
CA PRO A 555 20.63 -29.53 0.69
C PRO A 555 19.15 -29.44 1.10
N LEU A 556 18.74 -28.40 1.83
CA LEU A 556 17.32 -28.17 2.19
C LEU A 556 16.49 -27.72 0.99
N LYS A 557 17.09 -26.90 0.11
CA LYS A 557 16.45 -26.46 -1.14
C LYS A 557 16.30 -27.62 -2.12
N ALA A 558 17.24 -28.56 -2.13
CA ALA A 558 17.23 -29.75 -2.98
C ALA A 558 16.34 -30.90 -2.44
N GLY A 559 15.75 -30.76 -1.25
CA GLY A 559 14.95 -31.82 -0.64
C GLY A 559 15.76 -33.07 -0.28
N ALA A 560 17.04 -32.91 0.11
CA ALA A 560 17.92 -34.02 0.47
C ALA A 560 17.39 -34.83 1.67
N GLY A 561 17.88 -36.06 1.87
CA GLY A 561 17.44 -36.94 2.97
C GLY A 561 17.67 -36.34 4.37
N ALA A 562 16.90 -36.80 5.36
CA ALA A 562 16.84 -36.22 6.71
C ALA A 562 18.22 -36.02 7.38
N ILE A 563 19.15 -36.97 7.24
CA ILE A 563 20.51 -36.89 7.79
C ILE A 563 21.29 -35.74 7.16
N ALA A 564 21.19 -35.55 5.84
CA ALA A 564 21.87 -34.46 5.15
C ALA A 564 21.28 -33.10 5.53
N GLN A 565 19.97 -33.03 5.79
CA GLN A 565 19.32 -31.83 6.30
C GLN A 565 19.77 -31.50 7.73
N ASP A 566 19.87 -32.50 8.62
CA ASP A 566 20.32 -32.30 10.00
C ASP A 566 21.78 -31.81 10.06
N VAL A 567 22.66 -32.37 9.24
CA VAL A 567 24.06 -31.91 9.12
C VAL A 567 24.11 -30.45 8.63
N ALA A 568 23.34 -30.12 7.58
CA ALA A 568 23.27 -28.76 7.05
C ALA A 568 22.74 -27.75 8.09
N VAL A 569 21.72 -28.13 8.88
CA VAL A 569 21.17 -27.29 9.95
C VAL A 569 22.20 -27.06 11.05
N VAL A 570 22.89 -28.09 11.52
CA VAL A 570 23.92 -27.96 12.57
C VAL A 570 25.08 -27.09 12.09
N GLU A 571 25.50 -27.24 10.84
CA GLU A 571 26.54 -26.40 10.26
C GLU A 571 26.08 -24.94 10.13
N ALA A 572 24.86 -24.70 9.67
CA ALA A 572 24.30 -23.36 9.57
C ALA A 572 24.21 -22.65 10.94
N GLU A 573 23.79 -23.37 11.98
CA GLU A 573 23.77 -22.84 13.35
C GLU A 573 25.17 -22.50 13.89
N LYS A 574 26.18 -23.30 13.55
CA LYS A 574 27.59 -23.00 13.91
C LYS A 574 28.10 -21.76 13.18
N VAL A 575 27.80 -21.64 11.89
CA VAL A 575 28.17 -20.47 11.07
C VAL A 575 27.50 -19.21 11.61
N TRP A 576 26.22 -19.29 11.97
CA TRP A 576 25.47 -18.19 12.59
C TRP A 576 26.05 -17.78 13.95
N ALA A 577 26.30 -18.73 14.85
CA ALA A 577 26.85 -18.43 16.17
C ALA A 577 28.22 -17.75 16.08
N LYS A 578 29.11 -18.26 15.22
CA LYS A 578 30.41 -17.65 14.98
C LYS A 578 30.29 -16.23 14.46
N TRP A 579 29.43 -16.00 13.46
CA TRP A 579 29.20 -14.66 12.92
C TRP A 579 28.63 -13.70 13.98
N LEU A 580 27.71 -14.17 14.82
CA LEU A 580 27.09 -13.35 15.85
C LEU A 580 28.11 -12.88 16.88
N ASP A 581 29.05 -13.74 17.27
CA ASP A 581 30.13 -13.38 18.19
C ASP A 581 31.13 -12.42 17.52
N GLU A 582 31.51 -12.66 16.26
CA GLU A 582 32.36 -11.74 15.49
C GLU A 582 31.72 -10.34 15.33
N ASP A 583 30.41 -10.25 15.10
CA ASP A 583 29.72 -8.95 14.94
C ASP A 583 29.53 -8.23 16.30
N LYS A 584 29.33 -8.98 17.39
CA LYS A 584 29.38 -8.43 18.75
C LYS A 584 30.77 -7.86 19.07
N ASP A 585 31.84 -8.57 18.71
CA ASP A 585 33.21 -8.11 18.91
C ASP A 585 33.48 -6.82 18.13
N ARG A 586 33.04 -6.71 16.86
CA ARG A 586 33.14 -5.47 16.07
C ARG A 586 32.41 -4.29 16.72
N LEU A 587 31.20 -4.53 17.22
CA LEU A 587 30.42 -3.51 17.93
C LEU A 587 31.07 -3.11 19.25
N TRP A 588 31.62 -4.10 19.96
CA TRP A 588 32.34 -3.88 21.20
C TRP A 588 33.58 -3.02 20.97
N ASP A 589 34.41 -3.32 19.98
CA ASP A 589 35.60 -2.53 19.63
C ASP A 589 35.28 -1.07 19.29
N TYR A 590 34.23 -0.85 18.49
CA TYR A 590 33.78 0.50 18.17
C TYR A 590 33.28 1.26 19.42
N ASN A 591 32.42 0.63 20.21
CA ASN A 591 31.84 1.26 21.40
C ASN A 591 32.90 1.49 22.48
N LYS A 592 33.87 0.59 22.63
CA LYS A 592 35.03 0.72 23.52
C LYS A 592 35.86 1.94 23.16
N GLY A 593 36.12 2.17 21.88
CA GLY A 593 36.78 3.38 21.39
C GLY A 593 35.99 4.66 21.68
N LYS A 594 34.65 4.61 21.51
CA LYS A 594 33.76 5.73 21.83
C LYS A 594 33.72 6.04 23.33
N VAL A 595 33.67 5.02 24.17
CA VAL A 595 33.69 5.17 25.64
C VAL A 595 35.03 5.74 26.09
N ARG A 596 36.16 5.26 25.53
CA ARG A 596 37.49 5.84 25.79
C ARG A 596 37.58 7.31 25.39
N ALA A 597 37.16 7.67 24.18
CA ALA A 597 37.20 9.06 23.71
C ALA A 597 36.24 9.98 24.51
N ALA A 598 35.08 9.46 24.91
CA ALA A 598 34.16 10.20 25.79
C ALA A 598 34.77 10.43 27.17
N MET A 599 35.48 9.45 27.71
CA MET A 599 36.18 9.54 28.98
C MET A 599 37.37 10.50 28.92
N GLU A 600 38.18 10.43 27.88
CA GLU A 600 39.32 11.33 27.65
C GLU A 600 38.84 12.77 27.49
N LYS A 601 37.80 13.01 26.69
CA LYS A 601 37.19 14.34 26.56
C LYS A 601 36.58 14.85 27.87
N GLU A 602 36.04 13.96 28.69
CA GLU A 602 35.54 14.31 30.02
C GLU A 602 36.69 14.61 30.99
N GLN A 603 37.81 13.88 30.91
CA GLN A 603 39.05 14.19 31.63
C GLN A 603 39.65 15.52 31.19
N GLU A 604 39.72 15.80 29.89
CA GLU A 604 40.15 17.08 29.34
C GLU A 604 39.25 18.23 29.80
N ARG A 605 37.93 18.06 29.80
CA ARG A 605 36.99 19.05 30.34
C ARG A 605 37.22 19.31 31.82
N ARG A 606 37.51 18.26 32.60
CA ARG A 606 37.87 18.38 34.01
C ARG A 606 39.16 19.15 34.18
N MET A 607 40.20 18.82 33.41
CA MET A 607 41.50 19.48 33.46
C MET A 607 41.42 20.94 33.00
N ALA A 608 40.76 21.22 31.87
CA ALA A 608 40.55 22.57 31.34
C ALA A 608 39.78 23.46 32.33
N ALA A 609 38.69 22.95 32.93
CA ALA A 609 37.95 23.69 33.95
C ALA A 609 38.77 23.99 35.22
N ILE A 610 39.88 23.27 35.44
CA ILE A 610 40.81 23.47 36.56
C ILE A 610 41.98 24.37 36.15
N THR A 611 42.48 24.31 34.91
CA THR A 611 43.62 25.11 34.43
C THR A 611 43.24 26.52 34.00
N ASP A 612 42.02 26.74 33.50
CA ASP A 612 41.47 28.06 33.12
C ASP A 612 41.18 28.99 34.34
N ALA A 613 41.81 28.67 35.46
CA ALA A 613 41.63 29.26 36.78
C ALA A 613 42.86 30.03 37.29
N GLY A 614 43.94 30.07 36.51
CA GLY A 614 45.11 30.87 36.85
C GLY A 614 44.87 32.32 36.44
N GLU A 615 44.29 33.13 37.34
CA GLU A 615 44.67 34.54 37.57
C GLU A 615 43.85 35.30 38.64
N ASP A 616 42.66 34.84 39.07
CA ASP A 616 41.82 35.56 40.07
C ASP A 616 41.57 34.77 41.38
N ALA A 617 42.57 34.70 42.28
CA ALA A 617 42.51 33.86 43.47
C ALA A 617 41.59 34.36 44.61
N ASP A 618 41.38 35.67 44.78
CA ASP A 618 40.74 36.21 46.00
C ASP A 618 39.20 36.26 45.95
N GLY A 619 38.60 36.38 44.76
CA GLY A 619 37.13 36.35 44.58
C GLY A 619 36.53 34.94 44.55
N ASP A 620 37.37 33.92 44.34
CA ASP A 620 36.95 32.57 43.97
C ASP A 620 36.56 31.70 45.18
N ALA A 621 37.19 31.91 46.33
CA ALA A 621 36.91 31.14 47.55
C ALA A 621 35.49 31.38 48.09
N SER A 622 34.98 32.61 47.96
CA SER A 622 33.61 32.96 48.38
C SER A 622 32.56 32.33 47.46
N ARG A 623 32.79 32.39 46.14
CA ARG A 623 31.90 31.80 45.13
C ARG A 623 31.88 30.28 45.20
N TYR A 624 33.02 29.63 45.46
CA TYR A 624 33.08 28.19 45.69
C TYR A 624 32.29 27.76 46.93
N LYS A 625 32.39 28.49 48.06
CA LYS A 625 31.59 28.20 49.27
C LYS A 625 30.08 28.26 49.00
N VAL A 626 29.63 29.23 48.19
CA VAL A 626 28.22 29.34 47.79
C VAL A 626 27.81 28.17 46.88
N ALA A 627 28.66 27.80 45.91
CA ALA A 627 28.43 26.67 45.02
C ALA A 627 28.39 25.34 45.78
N LYS A 628 29.34 25.09 46.69
CA LYS A 628 29.42 23.92 47.57
C LYS A 628 28.14 23.73 48.39
N ARG A 629 27.63 24.81 49.02
CA ARG A 629 26.36 24.77 49.75
C ARG A 629 25.16 24.42 48.86
N LYS A 630 25.12 24.90 47.61
CA LYS A 630 24.06 24.55 46.64
C LYS A 630 24.15 23.08 46.21
N ILE A 631 25.37 22.57 46.00
CA ILE A 631 25.61 21.17 45.66
C ILE A 631 25.14 20.26 46.81
N GLU A 632 25.53 20.56 48.05
CA GLU A 632 25.14 19.78 49.23
C GLU A 632 23.62 19.79 49.46
N ARG A 633 22.94 20.92 49.19
CA ARG A 633 21.46 20.98 49.21
C ARG A 633 20.82 20.12 48.12
N ALA A 634 21.39 20.08 46.92
CA ALA A 634 20.89 19.24 45.83
C ALA A 634 21.04 17.74 46.16
N ILE A 635 22.19 17.36 46.75
CA ILE A 635 22.45 15.99 47.24
C ILE A 635 21.44 15.61 48.33
N ALA A 636 21.19 16.50 49.29
CA ALA A 636 20.19 16.28 50.34
C ALA A 636 18.76 16.13 49.79
N ALA A 637 18.38 16.99 48.83
CA ALA A 637 17.05 16.96 48.20
C ALA A 637 16.81 15.68 47.37
N ALA A 638 17.87 15.10 46.80
CA ALA A 638 17.82 13.83 46.08
C ALA A 638 17.84 12.59 47.00
N GLY A 639 17.86 12.78 48.33
CA GLY A 639 17.92 11.68 49.31
C GLY A 639 19.28 10.97 49.37
N ALA A 640 20.32 11.56 48.80
CA ALA A 640 21.69 11.03 48.84
C ALA A 640 22.42 11.52 50.11
N SER A 641 23.27 10.68 50.71
CA SER A 641 23.98 11.05 51.94
C SER A 641 24.99 12.18 51.68
N VAL A 642 24.80 13.35 52.30
CA VAL A 642 25.70 14.50 52.16
C VAL A 642 27.04 14.26 52.84
N LYS A 643 27.10 13.49 53.94
CA LYS A 643 28.35 13.15 54.64
C LYS A 643 28.95 11.82 54.13
N PRO A 644 30.25 11.75 53.83
CA PRO A 644 30.90 10.50 53.52
C PRO A 644 30.91 9.58 54.75
N GLY A 645 30.33 8.38 54.62
CA GLY A 645 30.41 7.34 55.66
C GLY A 645 29.14 7.03 56.46
N VAL A 646 28.09 7.87 56.41
CA VAL A 646 26.83 7.58 57.11
C VAL A 646 25.90 6.78 56.20
N VAL A 647 26.08 5.46 56.18
CA VAL A 647 25.05 4.55 55.64
C VAL A 647 24.00 4.39 56.73
N GLY A 648 22.90 5.13 56.63
CA GLY A 648 21.78 4.94 57.53
C GLY A 648 21.25 3.52 57.41
N ALA A 649 21.17 2.81 58.55
CA ALA A 649 20.48 1.54 58.66
C ALA A 649 18.98 1.76 58.40
N ALA A 650 18.54 1.65 57.15
CA ALA A 650 17.14 1.71 56.76
C ALA A 650 16.62 0.31 56.40
N THR A 651 15.48 -0.04 56.99
CA THR A 651 14.78 -1.30 56.77
C THR A 651 14.37 -1.48 55.31
N THR A 652 14.15 -2.74 54.92
CA THR A 652 14.07 -3.25 53.54
C THR A 652 13.00 -2.63 52.63
N ALA A 653 12.08 -1.82 53.16
CA ALA A 653 11.03 -1.14 52.40
C ALA A 653 11.49 0.15 51.68
N ASP A 654 12.55 0.84 52.16
CA ASP A 654 12.99 2.13 51.63
C ASP A 654 14.06 2.06 50.52
N LYS A 655 14.51 0.85 50.17
CA LYS A 655 15.54 0.62 49.13
C LYS A 655 15.14 1.04 47.71
N LYS A 656 13.87 1.38 47.47
CA LYS A 656 13.39 1.85 46.16
C LYS A 656 13.43 3.37 45.99
N ALA A 657 13.49 4.13 47.09
CA ALA A 657 13.52 5.60 47.05
C ALA A 657 14.94 6.17 47.25
N ALA A 658 15.81 5.50 48.01
CA ALA A 658 17.19 5.95 48.24
C ALA A 658 18.19 5.36 47.23
N LYS A 659 18.13 5.80 45.96
CA LYS A 659 18.97 5.22 44.89
C LYS A 659 19.80 6.20 44.06
N ALA A 660 19.77 7.50 44.35
CA ALA A 660 20.69 8.42 43.69
C ALA A 660 22.01 8.44 44.46
N SER A 661 23.10 8.00 43.84
CA SER A 661 24.44 8.22 44.40
C SER A 661 24.72 9.72 44.42
N TRP A 662 25.53 10.20 45.38
CA TRP A 662 25.96 11.61 45.35
C TRP A 662 26.65 11.94 44.02
N LYS A 663 27.33 10.95 43.41
CA LYS A 663 27.94 11.03 42.08
C LYS A 663 26.91 11.25 40.97
N ASP A 664 25.72 10.67 41.06
CA ASP A 664 24.65 10.83 40.06
C ASP A 664 24.02 12.22 40.16
N VAL A 665 23.89 12.74 41.38
CA VAL A 665 23.28 14.05 41.65
C VAL A 665 24.23 15.19 41.26
N THR A 666 25.54 15.02 41.47
CA THR A 666 26.54 16.02 41.08
C THR A 666 26.89 15.96 39.59
N ALA A 667 26.75 14.79 38.95
CA ALA A 667 26.83 14.66 37.50
C ALA A 667 25.65 15.36 36.79
N ALA A 668 24.49 15.48 37.43
CA ALA A 668 23.37 16.26 36.91
C ALA A 668 23.68 17.78 36.92
N ARG A 669 23.20 18.51 35.91
CA ARG A 669 23.45 19.95 35.79
C ARG A 669 22.67 20.76 36.84
N ILE A 670 23.28 21.03 37.99
CA ILE A 670 22.75 21.90 39.06
C ILE A 670 22.73 23.36 38.59
N LYS A 671 21.52 23.93 38.47
CA LYS A 671 21.29 25.31 38.02
C LYS A 671 22.02 26.31 38.90
N GLY A 672 22.85 27.18 38.28
CA GLY A 672 23.59 28.23 38.98
C GLY A 672 24.84 27.76 39.73
N VAL A 673 25.36 26.57 39.40
CA VAL A 673 26.67 26.06 39.83
C VAL A 673 27.48 25.79 38.55
N SER A 674 28.65 26.44 38.42
CA SER A 674 29.56 26.19 37.28
C SER A 674 30.18 24.79 37.40
N ASP A 675 30.52 24.19 36.25
CA ASP A 675 31.11 22.84 36.23
C ASP A 675 32.46 22.80 36.96
N ARG A 676 33.22 23.90 36.92
CA ARG A 676 34.44 24.13 37.73
C ARG A 676 34.24 23.85 39.22
N TYR A 677 33.22 24.44 39.85
CA TYR A 677 32.97 24.25 41.28
C TYR A 677 32.40 22.85 41.59
N ARG A 678 31.76 22.17 40.62
CA ARG A 678 31.37 20.77 40.80
C ARG A 678 32.58 19.85 40.83
N TYR A 679 33.54 20.06 39.93
CA TYR A 679 34.78 19.26 39.90
C TYR A 679 35.66 19.51 41.12
N MET A 680 35.77 20.76 41.58
CA MET A 680 36.43 21.09 42.86
C MET A 680 35.78 20.37 44.04
N TYR A 681 34.45 20.34 44.10
CA TYR A 681 33.70 19.61 45.13
C TYR A 681 33.92 18.09 45.05
N HIS A 682 33.92 17.51 43.85
CA HIS A 682 34.26 16.11 43.63
C HIS A 682 35.66 15.76 44.14
N ARG A 683 36.66 16.59 43.84
CA ARG A 683 38.06 16.39 44.26
C ARG A 683 38.23 16.52 45.78
N GLU A 684 37.63 17.53 46.41
CA GLU A 684 37.65 17.69 47.86
C GLU A 684 36.97 16.50 48.57
N ARG A 685 35.86 16.02 48.02
CA ARG A 685 35.11 14.91 48.59
C ARG A 685 35.79 13.56 48.38
N ASN A 686 36.41 13.33 47.22
CA ASN A 686 37.25 12.15 46.98
C ASN A 686 38.46 12.13 47.92
N LYS A 687 39.15 13.28 48.10
CA LYS A 687 40.27 13.41 49.05
C LYS A 687 39.83 13.14 50.51
N MET A 688 38.62 13.55 50.88
CA MET A 688 38.03 13.22 52.18
C MET A 688 37.67 11.72 52.31
N GLU A 689 37.16 11.09 51.25
CA GLU A 689 36.85 9.65 51.24
C GLU A 689 38.14 8.78 51.28
N GLU A 690 39.21 9.20 50.60
CA GLU A 690 40.55 8.59 50.64
C GLU A 690 41.19 8.71 52.04
N ALA A 691 41.13 9.90 52.66
CA ALA A 691 41.61 10.12 54.02
C ALA A 691 40.84 9.26 55.07
N MET A 692 39.63 8.82 54.74
CA MET A 692 38.80 7.92 55.56
C MET A 692 39.00 6.44 55.19
N GLY A 693 40.04 6.10 54.41
CA GLY A 693 40.43 4.72 54.08
C GLY A 693 39.49 4.00 53.10
N LYS A 694 38.55 4.71 52.46
CA LYS A 694 37.71 4.11 51.41
C LYS A 694 38.41 4.27 50.07
N THR A 695 38.66 3.16 49.38
CA THR A 695 39.14 3.19 48.00
C THR A 695 38.10 3.87 47.13
N VAL A 696 38.31 5.15 46.83
CA VAL A 696 37.49 5.88 45.88
C VAL A 696 37.87 5.38 44.50
N LYS A 697 37.19 4.34 44.02
CA LYS A 697 37.26 4.02 42.60
C LYS A 697 36.63 5.19 41.83
N GLU A 698 37.49 6.01 41.22
CA GLU A 698 37.08 7.04 40.28
C GLU A 698 36.50 6.36 39.05
N PHE A 699 35.19 6.11 39.07
CA PHE A 699 34.40 5.61 37.94
C PHE A 699 34.90 4.24 37.40
N ASP A 700 34.23 3.15 37.79
CA ASP A 700 34.62 1.78 37.42
C ASP A 700 34.52 1.59 35.89
N TRP A 701 35.68 1.57 35.24
CA TRP A 701 35.81 1.28 33.80
C TRP A 701 35.14 -0.04 33.46
N ASP A 702 35.29 -1.04 34.34
CA ASP A 702 34.66 -2.36 34.21
C ASP A 702 33.13 -2.28 34.18
N GLU A 703 32.49 -1.36 34.92
CA GLU A 703 31.03 -1.19 34.90
C GLU A 703 30.55 -0.49 33.61
N ALA A 704 31.31 0.49 33.13
CA ALA A 704 31.02 1.16 31.86
C ALA A 704 31.23 0.23 30.65
N VAL A 705 32.25 -0.63 30.70
CA VAL A 705 32.53 -1.66 29.70
C VAL A 705 31.49 -2.79 29.76
N ALA A 706 31.10 -3.25 30.95
CA ALA A 706 30.04 -4.25 31.11
C ALA A 706 28.65 -3.76 30.63
N LYS A 707 28.39 -2.45 30.67
CA LYS A 707 27.19 -1.85 30.05
C LYS A 707 27.26 -1.85 28.52
N VAL A 708 28.46 -1.83 27.95
CA VAL A 708 28.70 -1.87 26.50
C VAL A 708 28.65 -3.31 25.96
N GLU A 709 29.09 -4.30 26.73
CA GLU A 709 29.01 -5.72 26.39
C GLU A 709 27.56 -6.23 26.17
N ARG A 710 26.56 -5.47 26.60
CA ARG A 710 25.13 -5.79 26.40
C ARG A 710 24.55 -5.30 25.07
N TYR A 711 25.32 -4.60 24.22
CA TYR A 711 24.81 -4.14 22.94
C TYR A 711 24.76 -5.27 21.92
N GLU A 712 23.55 -5.73 21.61
CA GLU A 712 23.32 -6.69 20.53
C GLU A 712 23.37 -6.03 19.14
N PRO A 713 23.74 -6.77 18.09
CA PRO A 713 23.80 -6.24 16.74
C PRO A 713 22.42 -5.82 16.22
N SER A 714 22.38 -4.70 15.51
CA SER A 714 21.16 -4.24 14.84
C SER A 714 21.00 -4.98 13.52
N LEU A 715 19.93 -5.77 13.39
CA LEU A 715 19.64 -6.54 12.19
C LEU A 715 18.61 -5.79 11.32
N PRO A 716 18.91 -5.45 10.05
CA PRO A 716 17.94 -4.87 9.14
C PRO A 716 16.83 -5.87 8.78
N SER A 717 15.61 -5.35 8.54
CA SER A 717 14.46 -6.18 8.16
C SER A 717 14.68 -6.99 6.87
N SER A 718 15.37 -6.42 5.87
CA SER A 718 15.72 -7.14 4.62
C SER A 718 16.61 -8.36 4.88
N PHE A 719 17.58 -8.22 5.79
CA PHE A 719 18.47 -9.31 6.20
C PHE A 719 17.72 -10.40 6.98
N VAL A 720 16.82 -10.02 7.89
CA VAL A 720 15.95 -10.98 8.61
C VAL A 720 15.06 -11.73 7.62
N THR A 721 14.45 -11.04 6.65
CA THR A 721 13.62 -11.65 5.61
C THR A 721 14.42 -12.61 4.73
N ALA A 722 15.66 -12.25 4.39
CA ALA A 722 16.57 -13.12 3.64
C ALA A 722 16.95 -14.38 4.43
N LEU A 723 17.28 -14.25 5.72
CA LEU A 723 17.54 -15.38 6.61
C LEU A 723 16.34 -16.31 6.72
N LEU A 724 15.13 -15.76 6.88
CA LEU A 724 13.91 -16.55 6.94
C LEU A 724 13.66 -17.29 5.62
N ARG A 725 13.83 -16.65 4.46
CA ARG A 725 13.69 -17.31 3.15
C ARG A 725 14.74 -18.39 2.90
N LEU A 726 15.97 -18.21 3.38
CA LEU A 726 17.00 -19.26 3.33
C LEU A 726 16.65 -20.42 4.27
N SER A 727 16.05 -20.12 5.42
CA SER A 727 15.60 -21.12 6.40
C SER A 727 14.34 -21.85 5.94
N PHE A 728 13.49 -21.22 5.12
CA PHE A 728 12.23 -21.73 4.56
C PHE A 728 12.23 -21.65 3.02
N PRO A 729 13.01 -22.48 2.29
CA PRO A 729 13.19 -22.34 0.85
C PRO A 729 12.02 -22.87 -0.01
N VAL A 730 11.10 -23.64 0.56
CA VAL A 730 9.95 -24.22 -0.18
C VAL A 730 8.73 -23.33 0.01
N PRO A 731 8.19 -22.69 -1.04
CA PRO A 731 6.96 -21.92 -0.91
C PRO A 731 5.79 -22.87 -0.59
N LEU A 732 4.97 -22.51 0.41
CA LEU A 732 3.69 -23.16 0.63
C LEU A 732 2.79 -22.79 -0.55
N THR A 733 2.42 -23.77 -1.38
CA THR A 733 1.40 -23.57 -2.41
C THR A 733 0.14 -23.01 -1.74
N SER A 734 -0.48 -22.00 -2.34
CA SER A 734 -1.59 -21.17 -1.84
C SER A 734 -2.89 -21.90 -1.47
N SER A 735 -2.87 -23.22 -1.32
CA SER A 735 -3.98 -23.95 -0.71
C SER A 735 -3.96 -23.69 0.79
N THR A 736 -4.97 -22.95 1.24
CA THR A 736 -5.19 -22.48 2.62
C THR A 736 -5.49 -23.59 3.63
N ASP A 737 -5.23 -24.85 3.28
CA ASP A 737 -5.55 -25.99 4.12
C ASP A 737 -4.28 -26.56 4.73
N LEU A 738 -3.97 -26.10 5.94
CA LEU A 738 -3.27 -26.90 6.95
C LEU A 738 -4.16 -28.12 7.28
N THR A 739 -4.35 -29.05 6.33
CA THR A 739 -5.03 -30.32 6.56
C THR A 739 -4.10 -31.23 7.33
N ILE A 740 -4.11 -31.05 8.64
CA ILE A 740 -3.55 -32.01 9.58
C ILE A 740 -4.40 -33.28 9.45
N SER A 741 -3.81 -34.31 8.85
CA SER A 741 -4.42 -35.61 8.56
C SER A 741 -5.14 -36.21 9.79
N PRO A 742 -6.29 -36.92 9.62
CA PRO A 742 -7.16 -37.36 10.72
C PRO A 742 -6.58 -38.44 11.66
N SER A 743 -5.33 -38.88 11.47
CA SER A 743 -4.76 -40.05 12.17
C SER A 743 -3.98 -39.73 13.46
N GLY A 744 -3.77 -38.46 13.83
CA GLY A 744 -3.01 -38.10 15.06
C GLY A 744 -1.51 -38.45 15.00
N VAL A 745 -1.09 -39.28 14.06
CA VAL A 745 0.27 -39.39 13.56
C VAL A 745 0.42 -38.32 12.48
N LEU A 746 1.42 -37.44 12.59
CA LEU A 746 1.96 -36.74 11.42
C LEU A 746 2.24 -37.82 10.38
N ALA A 747 1.35 -37.98 9.40
CA ALA A 747 1.57 -38.92 8.32
C ALA A 747 2.98 -38.61 7.80
N ALA A 748 3.88 -39.58 7.99
CA ALA A 748 5.19 -39.56 7.41
C ALA A 748 5.01 -39.62 5.89
N SER A 749 4.64 -38.49 5.29
CA SER A 749 5.25 -38.12 4.02
C SER A 749 6.73 -38.18 4.31
N GLU A 750 7.47 -39.03 3.61
CA GLU A 750 8.89 -39.40 3.80
C GLU A 750 9.89 -38.22 3.76
N THR A 751 9.41 -36.99 3.89
CA THR A 751 10.14 -35.73 3.85
C THR A 751 9.89 -34.93 5.13
N VAL A 752 10.36 -35.45 6.27
CA VAL A 752 10.45 -34.67 7.52
C VAL A 752 11.36 -33.47 7.25
N TRP A 753 10.77 -32.29 7.22
CA TRP A 753 11.47 -31.06 6.87
C TRP A 753 12.15 -30.44 8.10
N ARG A 754 13.46 -30.18 8.02
CA ARG A 754 14.28 -29.63 9.12
C ARG A 754 14.62 -28.16 8.90
N HIS A 755 14.75 -27.39 9.98
CA HIS A 755 15.15 -25.98 9.91
C HIS A 755 16.08 -25.56 11.06
N PRO A 756 16.80 -24.42 10.91
CA PRO A 756 17.65 -23.88 11.97
C PRO A 756 16.87 -23.33 13.17
N THR A 757 16.63 -24.20 14.16
CA THR A 757 15.84 -23.88 15.36
C THR A 757 16.45 -22.76 16.21
N LYS A 758 17.78 -22.69 16.35
CA LYS A 758 18.44 -21.65 17.17
C LYS A 758 18.44 -20.29 16.51
N ILE A 759 18.52 -20.24 15.17
CA ILE A 759 18.50 -18.98 14.41
C ILE A 759 17.11 -18.35 14.54
N ILE A 760 16.06 -19.15 14.29
CA ILE A 760 14.68 -18.67 14.39
C ILE A 760 14.31 -18.34 15.84
N GLY A 761 14.71 -19.17 16.81
CA GLY A 761 14.51 -18.88 18.23
C GLY A 761 15.21 -17.59 18.68
N TYR A 762 16.39 -17.26 18.13
CA TYR A 762 17.06 -15.98 18.38
C TYR A 762 16.30 -14.80 17.78
N LEU A 763 15.80 -14.92 16.55
CA LEU A 763 15.04 -13.85 15.87
C LEU A 763 13.69 -13.58 16.56
N LEU A 764 12.99 -14.62 16.99
CA LEU A 764 11.71 -14.50 17.68
C LEU A 764 11.86 -13.87 19.08
N ARG A 765 12.90 -14.24 19.86
CA ARG A 765 13.18 -13.62 21.18
C ARG A 765 13.42 -12.12 21.11
N ARG A 766 13.86 -11.62 19.96
CA ARG A 766 14.13 -10.19 19.73
C ARG A 766 12.96 -9.45 19.10
N GLU A 767 11.82 -10.12 18.87
CA GLU A 767 10.63 -9.52 18.25
C GLU A 767 10.93 -8.91 16.84
N LEU A 768 11.90 -9.48 16.12
CA LEU A 768 12.34 -8.96 14.81
C LEU A 768 11.61 -9.59 13.62
N VAL A 769 10.82 -10.64 13.89
CA VAL A 769 10.09 -11.41 12.89
C VAL A 769 8.66 -10.92 12.82
N GLY A 770 8.10 -10.81 11.62
CA GLY A 770 6.67 -10.64 11.39
C GLY A 770 6.13 -11.81 10.60
N GLU A 771 4.86 -12.18 10.82
CA GLU A 771 4.26 -13.34 10.16
C GLU A 771 4.30 -13.24 8.63
N ASN A 772 4.06 -12.04 8.10
CA ASN A 772 4.01 -11.77 6.66
C ASN A 772 5.38 -11.63 5.97
N GLN A 773 6.49 -11.86 6.67
CA GLN A 773 7.83 -11.78 6.07
C GLN A 773 8.13 -12.96 5.12
N VAL A 774 7.40 -14.06 5.26
CA VAL A 774 7.51 -15.26 4.41
C VAL A 774 6.15 -15.58 3.81
N GLU A 775 6.12 -15.95 2.53
CA GLU A 775 4.90 -16.36 1.83
C GLU A 775 4.32 -17.62 2.48
N GLY A 776 3.12 -17.52 3.06
CA GLY A 776 2.46 -18.60 3.80
C GLY A 776 2.50 -18.46 5.33
N GLY A 777 3.23 -17.49 5.88
CA GLY A 777 3.28 -17.22 7.32
C GLY A 777 4.34 -18.03 8.06
N VAL A 778 5.11 -17.41 8.96
CA VAL A 778 6.19 -18.09 9.71
C VAL A 778 5.63 -19.20 10.62
N THR A 779 4.48 -18.98 11.24
CA THR A 779 3.88 -19.96 12.16
C THR A 779 3.41 -21.23 11.46
N SER A 780 2.95 -21.15 10.19
CA SER A 780 2.55 -22.32 9.42
C SER A 780 3.73 -23.22 9.05
N PHE A 781 4.90 -22.64 8.74
CA PHE A 781 6.13 -23.38 8.51
C PHE A 781 6.66 -24.04 9.78
N LEU A 782 6.58 -23.35 10.92
CA LEU A 782 6.94 -23.94 12.21
C LEU A 782 6.01 -25.09 12.58
N ALA A 783 4.72 -24.98 12.29
CA ALA A 783 3.74 -26.04 12.48
C ALA A 783 4.08 -27.28 11.64
N ARG A 784 4.45 -27.08 10.37
CA ARG A 784 4.88 -28.16 9.47
C ARG A 784 6.16 -28.87 9.96
N ALA A 785 7.06 -28.13 10.61
CA ALA A 785 8.29 -28.68 11.19
C ALA A 785 8.12 -29.25 12.61
N ALA A 786 6.92 -29.16 13.19
CA ALA A 786 6.60 -29.58 14.56
C ALA A 786 7.49 -28.95 15.67
N ASP A 787 8.00 -27.72 15.46
CA ASP A 787 8.84 -27.03 16.46
C ASP A 787 8.00 -26.24 17.47
N TRP A 788 7.41 -26.97 18.42
CA TRP A 788 6.55 -26.43 19.47
C TRP A 788 7.22 -25.37 20.37
N PRO A 789 8.49 -25.50 20.78
CA PRO A 789 9.17 -24.45 21.55
C PRO A 789 9.20 -23.10 20.83
N ASN A 790 9.49 -23.08 19.54
CA ASN A 790 9.49 -21.84 18.76
C ASN A 790 8.08 -21.32 18.46
N ILE A 791 7.07 -22.20 18.30
CA ILE A 791 5.65 -21.80 18.20
C ILE A 791 5.18 -21.11 19.48
N MET A 792 5.49 -21.67 20.64
CA MET A 792 5.13 -21.09 21.94
C MET A 792 5.81 -19.74 22.19
N LEU A 793 7.00 -19.55 21.63
CA LEU A 793 7.71 -18.28 21.68
C LEU A 793 7.08 -17.28 20.71
N ALA A 794 6.77 -17.70 19.48
CA ALA A 794 6.10 -16.92 18.47
C ALA A 794 4.74 -16.37 18.96
N LEU A 795 3.91 -17.19 19.61
CA LEU A 795 2.62 -16.75 20.18
C LEU A 795 2.76 -15.65 21.25
N LYS A 796 3.91 -15.56 21.92
CA LYS A 796 4.16 -14.53 22.95
C LYS A 796 4.76 -13.25 22.38
N THR A 797 5.55 -13.36 21.31
CA THR A 797 6.35 -12.26 20.77
C THR A 797 5.76 -11.64 19.51
N LEU A 798 4.97 -12.40 18.74
CA LEU A 798 4.39 -11.93 17.48
C LEU A 798 2.97 -11.37 17.73
N PRO A 799 2.73 -10.08 17.44
CA PRO A 799 1.40 -9.51 17.53
C PRO A 799 0.51 -9.88 16.33
N ASP A 800 1.07 -10.25 15.18
CA ASP A 800 0.34 -10.33 13.90
C ASP A 800 0.16 -11.78 13.40
N ILE A 801 -0.34 -12.69 14.23
CA ILE A 801 -0.61 -14.08 13.80
C ILE A 801 -2.07 -14.20 13.32
N PRO A 802 -2.33 -14.72 12.09
CA PRO A 802 -3.69 -14.89 11.59
C PRO A 802 -4.46 -15.90 12.45
N GLU A 803 -5.72 -15.59 12.72
CA GLU A 803 -6.58 -16.43 13.57
C GLU A 803 -6.85 -17.81 12.94
N SER A 804 -6.77 -17.93 11.62
CA SER A 804 -6.87 -19.22 10.93
C SER A 804 -5.73 -20.17 11.32
N THR A 805 -4.52 -19.65 11.53
CA THR A 805 -3.36 -20.47 11.91
C THR A 805 -3.34 -20.76 13.41
N THR A 806 -3.78 -19.81 14.25
CA THR A 806 -3.85 -20.06 15.70
C THR A 806 -4.89 -21.12 16.05
N VAL A 807 -6.05 -21.12 15.39
CA VAL A 807 -7.08 -22.17 15.56
C VAL A 807 -6.58 -23.52 15.03
N ALA A 808 -5.89 -23.55 13.88
CA ALA A 808 -5.30 -24.79 13.37
C ALA A 808 -4.27 -25.39 14.35
N LEU A 809 -3.42 -24.56 14.97
CA LEU A 809 -2.48 -24.97 16.00
C LEU A 809 -3.20 -25.47 17.26
N LEU A 810 -4.30 -24.82 17.66
CA LEU A 810 -5.12 -25.27 18.80
C LEU A 810 -5.70 -26.66 18.57
N VAL A 811 -6.27 -26.90 17.38
CA VAL A 811 -6.79 -28.22 16.98
C VAL A 811 -5.69 -29.28 17.05
N ALA A 812 -4.49 -28.97 16.58
CA ALA A 812 -3.34 -29.87 16.64
C ALA A 812 -2.97 -30.25 18.09
N VAL A 813 -2.94 -29.27 19.00
CA VAL A 813 -2.66 -29.51 20.42
C VAL A 813 -3.75 -30.38 21.07
N VAL A 814 -5.03 -30.07 20.80
CA VAL A 814 -6.18 -30.83 21.35
C VAL A 814 -6.18 -32.30 20.89
N ARG A 815 -5.88 -32.55 19.61
CA ARG A 815 -5.74 -33.91 19.08
C ARG A 815 -4.56 -34.64 19.71
N GLY A 816 -3.42 -33.96 19.87
CA GLY A 816 -2.24 -34.51 20.54
C GLY A 816 -2.49 -34.87 22.01
N THR A 817 -3.27 -34.07 22.73
CA THR A 817 -3.65 -34.39 24.12
C THR A 817 -4.63 -35.55 24.22
N SER A 818 -5.55 -35.67 23.26
CA SER A 818 -6.56 -36.73 23.23
C SER A 818 -5.94 -38.10 22.91
N SER A 819 -4.95 -38.14 22.00
CA SER A 819 -4.19 -39.36 21.67
C SER A 819 -3.33 -39.88 22.82
N ARG A 820 -2.90 -38.99 23.74
CA ARG A 820 -2.08 -39.38 24.90
C ARG A 820 -2.92 -40.00 26.02
N ALA A 821 -4.18 -39.57 26.17
CA ALA A 821 -5.10 -40.13 27.16
C ALA A 821 -5.55 -41.56 26.81
N SER A 822 -5.54 -41.95 25.53
CA SER A 822 -5.87 -43.32 25.10
C SER A 822 -4.68 -44.29 25.13
N ALA A 823 -3.44 -43.80 25.25
CA ALA A 823 -2.23 -44.62 25.26
C ALA A 823 -1.91 -45.24 26.62
N ASP A 824 -2.42 -44.66 27.72
CA ASP A 824 -2.25 -45.20 29.08
C ASP A 824 -3.11 -46.46 29.37
N ASP A 825 -4.03 -46.83 28.47
CA ASP A 825 -4.96 -47.97 28.63
C ASP A 825 -4.63 -49.15 27.69
N ALA A 826 -3.55 -49.05 26.91
CA ALA A 826 -3.10 -50.12 26.00
C ALA A 826 -1.96 -50.91 26.63
N MET A 827 -2.20 -52.19 26.95
CA MET A 827 -1.20 -53.16 27.42
C MET A 827 0.03 -53.16 26.51
N ASP A 828 1.20 -53.00 27.12
CA ASP A 828 2.54 -53.05 26.53
C ASP A 828 2.72 -54.22 25.55
N THR A 829 3.00 -53.90 24.28
CA THR A 829 3.83 -54.74 23.41
C THR A 829 5.01 -53.90 22.93
N GLU A 830 6.21 -54.33 23.30
CA GLU A 830 7.47 -53.65 23.00
C GLU A 830 7.70 -53.49 21.49
N ASP A 831 7.74 -52.24 21.02
CA ASP A 831 8.48 -51.85 19.81
C ASP A 831 9.10 -50.46 20.06
N ALA A 832 10.17 -50.47 20.87
CA ALA A 832 10.99 -49.30 21.17
C ALA A 832 11.91 -48.94 19.98
N SER A 833 11.36 -48.41 18.88
CA SER A 833 12.20 -47.88 17.78
C SER A 833 11.58 -46.82 16.88
N THR A 834 10.70 -45.94 17.36
CA THR A 834 10.37 -44.67 16.66
C THR A 834 10.00 -43.55 17.63
N ALA A 835 10.99 -42.96 18.30
CA ALA A 835 10.80 -41.71 19.02
C ALA A 835 10.59 -40.55 18.04
N LEU A 836 9.34 -40.14 17.82
CA LEU A 836 9.01 -38.88 17.13
C LEU A 836 9.47 -37.66 17.96
N PRO A 837 9.87 -36.55 17.33
CA PRO A 837 10.60 -35.47 17.98
C PRO A 837 9.68 -34.47 18.72
N ALA A 838 10.12 -34.10 19.93
CA ALA A 838 9.62 -33.04 20.83
C ALA A 838 8.16 -33.14 21.36
N PRO A 839 7.94 -33.00 22.69
CA PRO A 839 6.62 -33.19 23.29
C PRO A 839 5.68 -32.03 22.91
N VAL A 840 4.51 -32.38 22.35
CA VAL A 840 3.38 -31.44 22.18
C VAL A 840 3.13 -30.71 23.52
N PRO A 841 3.00 -29.37 23.51
CA PRO A 841 2.82 -28.61 24.74
C PRO A 841 1.48 -28.97 25.39
N ALA A 842 1.41 -28.91 26.71
CA ALA A 842 0.14 -29.08 27.41
C ALA A 842 -0.87 -27.99 26.98
N LEU A 843 -2.16 -28.33 26.99
CA LEU A 843 -3.24 -27.43 26.55
C LEU A 843 -3.27 -26.11 27.33
N ALA A 844 -3.07 -26.17 28.65
CA ALA A 844 -3.11 -24.99 29.52
C ALA A 844 -2.07 -23.90 29.18
N PRO A 845 -0.75 -24.17 29.10
CA PRO A 845 0.23 -23.15 28.73
C PRO A 845 0.05 -22.64 27.30
N PHE A 846 -0.40 -23.48 26.36
CA PHE A 846 -0.69 -23.07 24.99
C PHE A 846 -1.87 -22.10 24.91
N LEU A 847 -3.00 -22.43 25.54
CA LEU A 847 -4.17 -21.56 25.61
C LEU A 847 -3.84 -20.23 26.31
N ALA A 848 -3.01 -20.24 27.35
CA ALA A 848 -2.58 -19.00 28.01
C ALA A 848 -1.73 -18.10 27.10
N ALA A 849 -0.89 -18.68 26.24
CA ALA A 849 -0.11 -17.93 25.26
C ALA A 849 -1.00 -17.40 24.12
N MET A 850 -1.98 -18.17 23.67
CA MET A 850 -2.94 -17.75 22.66
C MET A 850 -3.84 -16.60 23.16
N LEU A 851 -4.32 -16.66 24.40
CA LEU A 851 -5.13 -15.58 25.00
C LEU A 851 -4.36 -14.28 25.19
N ALA A 852 -3.03 -14.36 25.35
CA ALA A 852 -2.19 -13.17 25.43
C ALA A 852 -1.95 -12.51 24.05
N SER A 853 -2.24 -13.21 22.95
CA SER A 853 -2.11 -12.67 21.60
C SER A 853 -3.32 -11.82 21.23
N PRO A 854 -3.16 -10.69 20.51
CA PRO A 854 -4.28 -9.84 20.13
C PRO A 854 -5.13 -10.55 19.07
N CYS A 855 -6.37 -10.91 19.41
CA CYS A 855 -7.31 -11.57 18.49
C CYS A 855 -8.48 -10.66 18.14
N THR A 856 -8.92 -10.71 16.88
CA THR A 856 -10.17 -10.04 16.49
C THR A 856 -11.38 -11.00 16.64
N PRO A 857 -12.41 -10.63 17.43
CA PRO A 857 -13.46 -11.59 17.82
C PRO A 857 -14.38 -12.01 16.66
N ALA A 858 -14.44 -11.24 15.57
CA ALA A 858 -15.27 -11.59 14.41
C ALA A 858 -14.61 -12.67 13.53
N THR A 859 -13.32 -12.55 13.25
CA THR A 859 -12.57 -13.54 12.45
C THR A 859 -12.36 -14.82 13.25
N LEU A 860 -12.05 -14.71 14.55
CA LEU A 860 -11.90 -15.85 15.44
C LEU A 860 -13.16 -16.72 15.45
N ARG A 861 -14.36 -16.14 15.51
CA ARG A 861 -15.63 -16.88 15.46
C ARG A 861 -15.81 -17.64 14.14
N LEU A 862 -15.47 -17.01 13.02
CA LEU A 862 -15.56 -17.63 11.69
C LEU A 862 -14.61 -18.83 11.58
N GLU A 863 -13.36 -18.66 12.02
CA GLU A 863 -12.33 -19.70 11.95
C GLU A 863 -12.58 -20.83 12.95
N LEU A 864 -13.02 -20.51 14.17
CA LEU A 864 -13.47 -21.53 15.14
C LEU A 864 -14.62 -22.37 14.58
N LYS A 865 -15.58 -21.75 13.90
CA LYS A 865 -16.69 -22.49 13.26
C LYS A 865 -16.21 -23.37 12.10
N LYS A 866 -15.21 -22.92 11.34
CA LYS A 866 -14.70 -23.62 10.16
C LYS A 866 -13.80 -24.80 10.52
N GLN A 867 -12.92 -24.65 11.52
CA GLN A 867 -11.82 -25.59 11.76
C GLN A 867 -11.97 -26.45 13.02
N LEU A 868 -12.66 -25.96 14.05
CA LEU A 868 -12.84 -26.68 15.33
C LEU A 868 -14.15 -27.46 15.30
N SER A 869 -14.10 -28.76 15.58
CA SER A 869 -15.31 -29.57 15.75
C SER A 869 -15.90 -29.45 17.17
N ALA A 870 -17.18 -29.76 17.33
CA ALA A 870 -17.84 -29.70 18.65
C ALA A 870 -17.20 -30.65 19.70
N ALA A 871 -16.66 -31.79 19.27
CA ALA A 871 -15.95 -32.71 20.16
C ALA A 871 -14.60 -32.15 20.63
N GLU A 872 -13.86 -31.46 19.75
CA GLU A 872 -12.58 -30.82 20.08
C GLU A 872 -12.77 -29.55 20.94
N ALA A 873 -13.94 -28.93 20.91
CA ALA A 873 -14.26 -27.76 21.74
C ALA A 873 -14.43 -28.10 23.23
N LEU A 874 -14.80 -29.34 23.58
CA LEU A 874 -15.01 -29.77 24.96
C LEU A 874 -13.77 -29.66 25.87
N PRO A 875 -12.60 -30.23 25.51
CA PRO A 875 -11.40 -30.13 26.36
C PRO A 875 -10.92 -28.67 26.53
N VAL A 876 -11.15 -27.81 25.52
CA VAL A 876 -10.85 -26.39 25.61
C VAL A 876 -11.76 -25.71 26.64
N LEU A 877 -13.07 -25.98 26.59
CA LEU A 877 -14.03 -25.42 27.55
C LEU A 877 -13.82 -25.96 28.97
N GLU A 878 -13.41 -27.22 29.13
CA GLU A 878 -13.01 -27.79 30.43
C GLU A 878 -11.84 -27.04 31.06
N GLN A 879 -10.82 -26.72 30.26
CA GLN A 879 -9.67 -25.97 30.73
C GLN A 879 -10.03 -24.52 31.11
N CYS A 880 -10.91 -23.87 30.34
CA CYS A 880 -11.42 -22.54 30.68
C CYS A 880 -12.26 -22.56 31.97
N ASP A 881 -13.10 -23.57 32.16
CA ASP A 881 -13.90 -23.75 33.37
C ASP A 881 -13.03 -24.02 34.61
N ALA A 882 -11.96 -24.81 34.47
CA ALA A 882 -10.98 -25.01 35.54
C ALA A 882 -10.27 -23.70 35.95
N TRP A 883 -10.00 -22.81 34.98
CA TRP A 883 -9.47 -21.48 35.27
C TRP A 883 -10.47 -20.58 35.97
N PHE A 884 -11.75 -20.59 35.57
CA PHE A 884 -12.80 -19.87 36.29
C PHE A 884 -12.95 -20.37 37.73
N ALA A 885 -12.94 -21.69 37.95
CA ALA A 885 -13.02 -22.26 39.29
C ALA A 885 -11.82 -21.87 40.16
N ALA A 886 -10.60 -21.87 39.61
CA ALA A 886 -9.41 -21.43 40.32
C ALA A 886 -9.47 -19.94 40.67
N TRP A 887 -9.88 -19.09 39.72
CA TRP A 887 -10.01 -17.65 39.93
C TRP A 887 -11.09 -17.32 40.98
N LEU A 888 -12.25 -17.98 40.93
CA LEU A 888 -13.32 -17.77 41.91
C LEU A 888 -12.91 -18.18 43.32
N ARG A 889 -12.10 -19.25 43.47
CA ARG A 889 -11.52 -19.63 44.76
C ARG A 889 -10.55 -18.57 45.29
N ASP A 890 -9.70 -18.01 44.44
CA ASP A 890 -8.76 -16.95 44.82
C ASP A 890 -9.46 -15.61 45.12
N ALA A 891 -10.64 -15.38 44.53
CA ALA A 891 -11.44 -14.16 44.72
C ALA A 891 -12.32 -14.18 45.97
N GLN A 892 -12.60 -15.37 46.54
CA GLN A 892 -13.33 -15.45 47.80
C GLN A 892 -12.44 -15.02 48.98
N PRO A 893 -12.91 -14.11 49.85
CA PRO A 893 -12.19 -13.75 51.05
C PRO A 893 -12.27 -14.90 52.06
N GLU A 894 -11.26 -15.78 52.11
CA GLU A 894 -11.12 -16.69 53.24
C GLU A 894 -10.86 -15.90 54.53
N ALA A 895 -11.49 -16.36 55.62
CA ALA A 895 -11.33 -15.91 57.00
C ALA A 895 -9.84 -15.76 57.42
N PRO A 896 -9.51 -14.96 58.46
CA PRO A 896 -8.13 -14.63 58.78
C PRO A 896 -7.36 -15.90 59.14
N ARG A 897 -6.53 -16.38 58.21
CA ARG A 897 -5.49 -17.35 58.49
C ARG A 897 -4.27 -16.59 58.96
N ASP A 898 -3.96 -16.76 60.24
CA ASP A 898 -2.68 -16.36 60.80
C ASP A 898 -1.53 -17.05 60.04
N ASP A 899 -0.54 -16.25 59.67
CA ASP A 899 0.81 -16.62 59.26
C ASP A 899 0.98 -17.66 58.12
N VAL A 900 0.68 -17.26 56.88
CA VAL A 900 1.39 -17.82 55.71
C VAL A 900 1.94 -16.69 54.84
N LYS A 901 3.27 -16.55 54.86
CA LYS A 901 4.04 -15.65 54.00
C LYS A 901 3.59 -15.77 52.54
N ALA A 902 2.87 -14.75 52.06
CA ALA A 902 2.43 -14.66 50.68
C ALA A 902 3.63 -14.67 49.72
N LYS A 903 3.92 -15.83 49.11
CA LYS A 903 4.79 -15.92 47.94
C LYS A 903 4.12 -15.11 46.82
N LYS A 904 4.75 -14.00 46.42
CA LYS A 904 4.34 -13.16 45.29
C LYS A 904 4.46 -13.95 43.97
N GLY A 905 3.46 -14.75 43.64
CA GLY A 905 3.28 -15.34 42.32
C GLY A 905 2.75 -14.29 41.35
N LYS A 906 3.59 -13.85 40.41
CA LYS A 906 3.27 -12.80 39.43
C LYS A 906 2.57 -13.34 38.17
N GLY A 907 1.99 -14.56 38.21
CA GLY A 907 1.68 -15.36 37.01
C GLY A 907 0.24 -15.33 36.48
N ASN A 908 -0.81 -15.30 37.32
CA ASN A 908 -2.16 -15.68 36.86
C ASN A 908 -3.19 -14.52 36.75
N LYS A 909 -2.85 -13.30 37.16
CA LYS A 909 -3.83 -12.18 37.17
C LYS A 909 -4.20 -11.63 35.79
N ALA A 910 -3.33 -11.79 34.78
CA ALA A 910 -3.60 -11.28 33.43
C ALA A 910 -4.60 -12.17 32.66
N VAL A 911 -4.62 -13.48 32.93
CA VAL A 911 -5.39 -14.44 32.13
C VAL A 911 -6.91 -14.31 32.35
N ALA A 912 -7.37 -13.86 33.52
CA ALA A 912 -8.80 -13.83 33.86
C ALA A 912 -9.64 -12.84 33.02
N ALA A 913 -9.09 -11.69 32.62
CA ALA A 913 -9.82 -10.70 31.85
C ALA A 913 -10.08 -11.15 30.40
N ASP A 914 -9.16 -11.93 29.84
CA ASP A 914 -9.18 -12.32 28.43
C ASP A 914 -9.88 -13.68 28.19
N ILE A 915 -10.16 -14.46 29.24
CA ILE A 915 -10.91 -15.73 29.13
C ILE A 915 -12.38 -15.49 28.76
N VAL A 916 -13.05 -14.47 29.33
CA VAL A 916 -14.50 -14.27 29.13
C VAL A 916 -14.85 -14.00 27.66
N PRO A 917 -14.17 -13.06 26.94
CA PRO A 917 -14.41 -12.85 25.51
C PRO A 917 -14.13 -14.10 24.66
N PHE A 918 -13.12 -14.90 25.04
CA PHE A 918 -12.78 -16.13 24.33
C PHE A 918 -13.84 -17.22 24.48
N VAL A 919 -14.35 -17.43 25.71
CA VAL A 919 -15.44 -18.38 25.95
C VAL A 919 -16.73 -17.93 25.25
N GLN A 920 -17.01 -16.62 25.23
CA GLN A 920 -18.12 -16.07 24.44
C GLN A 920 -17.96 -16.40 22.95
N ALA A 921 -16.76 -16.23 22.37
CA ALA A 921 -16.51 -16.54 20.96
C ALA A 921 -16.70 -18.04 20.64
N ILE A 922 -16.29 -18.95 21.54
CA ILE A 922 -16.52 -20.40 21.36
C ILE A 922 -18.02 -20.72 21.42
N LEU A 923 -18.75 -20.16 22.39
CA LEU A 923 -20.19 -20.38 22.50
C LEU A 923 -20.93 -19.81 21.28
N ASP A 924 -20.64 -18.58 20.85
CA ASP A 924 -21.25 -18.00 19.65
C ASP A 924 -21.04 -18.86 18.39
N ALA A 925 -19.90 -19.56 18.28
CA ALA A 925 -19.59 -20.42 17.15
C ALA A 925 -20.25 -21.81 17.23
N HIS A 926 -20.28 -22.42 18.42
CA HIS A 926 -20.60 -23.85 18.62
C HIS A 926 -21.76 -24.14 19.58
N PHE A 927 -22.51 -23.14 20.05
CA PHE A 927 -23.54 -23.37 21.08
C PHE A 927 -24.61 -24.38 20.64
N VAL A 928 -25.13 -24.27 19.41
CA VAL A 928 -26.16 -25.18 18.89
C VAL A 928 -25.62 -26.60 18.75
N THR A 929 -24.39 -26.77 18.27
CA THR A 929 -23.76 -28.08 18.09
C THR A 929 -23.40 -28.73 19.43
N LEU A 930 -22.98 -27.94 20.41
CA LEU A 930 -22.74 -28.40 21.78
C LEU A 930 -24.03 -28.84 22.47
N LEU A 931 -25.16 -28.14 22.28
CA LEU A 931 -26.46 -28.53 22.87
C LEU A 931 -26.95 -29.91 22.38
N LEU A 932 -26.58 -30.31 21.17
CA LEU A 932 -26.92 -31.64 20.65
C LEU A 932 -26.11 -32.77 21.31
N GLN A 933 -24.95 -32.44 21.90
CA GLN A 933 -24.09 -33.43 22.57
C GLN A 933 -24.42 -33.54 24.08
N ARG A 934 -24.85 -34.72 24.52
CA ARG A 934 -25.22 -34.98 25.93
C ARG A 934 -24.06 -34.76 26.93
N GLN A 935 -22.82 -34.97 26.50
CA GLN A 935 -21.63 -34.82 27.35
C GLN A 935 -21.35 -33.35 27.72
N SER A 936 -21.72 -32.40 26.86
CA SER A 936 -21.49 -30.96 27.08
C SER A 936 -22.43 -30.38 28.16
N HIS A 937 -23.61 -31.00 28.38
CA HIS A 937 -24.68 -30.42 29.21
C HIS A 937 -24.25 -30.19 30.66
N ARG A 938 -23.49 -31.13 31.24
CA ARG A 938 -22.98 -31.02 32.61
C ARG A 938 -21.97 -29.87 32.72
N LEU A 939 -21.09 -29.76 31.73
CA LEU A 939 -20.09 -28.70 31.66
C LEU A 939 -20.73 -27.33 31.45
N LEU A 940 -21.69 -27.20 30.53
CA LEU A 940 -22.40 -25.94 30.28
C LEU A 940 -23.15 -25.45 31.52
N ARG A 941 -23.77 -26.36 32.29
CA ARG A 941 -24.39 -26.01 33.58
C ARG A 941 -23.36 -25.50 34.59
N ARG A 942 -22.22 -26.18 34.73
CA ARG A 942 -21.15 -25.76 35.66
C ARG A 942 -20.55 -24.41 35.25
N LEU A 943 -20.25 -24.24 33.96
CA LEU A 943 -19.73 -23.00 33.39
C LEU A 943 -20.73 -21.85 33.55
N SER A 944 -22.04 -22.10 33.37
CA SER A 944 -23.07 -21.08 33.63
C SER A 944 -23.12 -20.61 35.09
N GLN A 945 -22.92 -21.53 36.05
CA GLN A 945 -22.85 -21.19 37.47
C GLN A 945 -21.60 -20.34 37.76
N HIS A 946 -20.43 -20.75 37.25
CA HIS A 946 -19.20 -19.98 37.40
C HIS A 946 -19.29 -18.58 36.76
N ILE A 947 -19.83 -18.47 35.54
CA ILE A 947 -20.04 -17.16 34.89
C ILE A 947 -21.01 -16.30 35.68
N ALA A 948 -22.13 -16.85 36.17
CA ALA A 948 -23.09 -16.10 36.98
C ALA A 948 -22.44 -15.53 38.25
N THR A 949 -21.63 -16.34 38.94
CA THR A 949 -20.87 -15.87 40.12
C THR A 949 -19.82 -14.83 39.75
N HIS A 950 -19.12 -15.00 38.64
CA HIS A 950 -18.16 -14.02 38.14
C HIS A 950 -18.84 -12.68 37.80
N THR A 951 -19.99 -12.71 37.11
CA THR A 951 -20.74 -11.50 36.78
C THR A 951 -21.23 -10.77 38.02
N ALA A 952 -21.72 -11.50 39.04
CA ALA A 952 -22.13 -10.90 40.31
C ALA A 952 -20.95 -10.22 41.03
N LEU A 953 -19.78 -10.87 41.09
CA LEU A 953 -18.58 -10.27 41.67
C LEU A 953 -18.10 -9.04 40.89
N VAL A 954 -18.12 -9.09 39.55
CA VAL A 954 -17.73 -7.94 38.73
C VAL A 954 -18.71 -6.79 38.89
N THR A 955 -20.02 -7.04 38.97
CA THR A 955 -21.01 -5.99 39.25
C THR A 955 -20.75 -5.36 40.61
N ASP A 956 -20.52 -6.16 41.65
CA ASP A 956 -20.23 -5.67 43.00
C ASP A 956 -18.94 -4.83 43.01
N LEU A 957 -17.86 -5.32 42.39
CA LEU A 957 -16.61 -4.58 42.25
C LEU A 957 -16.80 -3.29 41.45
N SER A 958 -17.62 -3.29 40.39
CA SER A 958 -17.89 -2.10 39.59
C SER A 958 -18.60 -1.00 40.38
N THR A 959 -19.52 -1.37 41.28
CA THR A 959 -20.18 -0.42 42.18
C THR A 959 -19.18 0.18 43.19
N LEU A 960 -18.21 -0.63 43.63
CA LEU A 960 -17.15 -0.21 44.56
C LEU A 960 -16.09 0.69 43.90
N ILE A 961 -15.84 0.56 42.59
CA ILE A 961 -14.85 1.39 41.86
C ILE A 961 -15.16 2.89 42.03
N GLY A 962 -16.42 3.30 41.94
CA GLY A 962 -16.83 4.69 42.13
C GLY A 962 -16.44 5.22 43.50
N ALA A 963 -16.86 4.53 44.57
CA ALA A 963 -16.56 4.92 45.95
C ALA A 963 -15.05 4.86 46.28
N LEU A 964 -14.36 3.81 45.83
CA LEU A 964 -12.92 3.63 46.05
C LEU A 964 -12.09 4.65 45.28
N SER A 965 -12.50 5.05 44.07
CA SER A 965 -11.79 6.06 43.28
C SER A 965 -11.80 7.43 43.94
N ILE A 966 -12.90 7.79 44.59
CA ILE A 966 -13.02 9.03 45.38
C ILE A 966 -12.09 8.95 46.60
N TYR A 967 -12.06 7.81 47.29
CA TYR A 967 -11.18 7.61 48.44
C TYR A 967 -9.69 7.58 48.05
N SER A 968 -9.33 6.92 46.94
CA SER A 968 -7.95 6.88 46.46
C SER A 968 -7.47 8.27 46.03
N ARG A 969 -8.33 9.02 45.32
CA ARG A 969 -8.05 10.40 44.93
C ARG A 969 -7.90 11.30 46.15
N LYS A 970 -8.79 11.18 47.15
CA LYS A 970 -8.69 11.92 48.42
C LYS A 970 -7.44 11.56 49.19
N LYS A 971 -7.02 10.28 49.19
CA LYS A 971 -5.79 9.83 49.84
C LYS A 971 -4.53 10.34 49.11
N ASP A 972 -4.56 10.39 47.78
CA ASP A 972 -3.49 10.96 46.96
C ASP A 972 -3.42 12.48 47.11
N GLU A 973 -4.56 13.16 47.21
CA GLU A 973 -4.67 14.59 47.52
C GLU A 973 -4.18 14.87 48.94
N GLN A 974 -4.55 14.07 49.95
CA GLN A 974 -4.00 14.16 51.30
C GLN A 974 -2.50 13.92 51.33
N ARG A 975 -2.00 12.97 50.52
CA ARG A 975 -0.56 12.71 50.42
C ARG A 975 0.16 13.86 49.74
N ARG A 976 -0.43 14.50 48.72
CA ARG A 976 0.10 15.71 48.08
C ARG A 976 0.08 16.90 49.03
N ALA A 977 -1.03 17.15 49.72
CA ALA A 977 -1.15 18.22 50.72
C ALA A 977 -0.12 18.03 51.85
N ALA A 978 0.03 16.81 52.38
CA ALA A 978 1.04 16.52 53.39
C ALA A 978 2.48 16.68 52.89
N LEU A 979 2.74 16.54 51.59
CA LEU A 979 4.03 16.84 50.97
C LEU A 979 4.23 18.34 50.74
N GLU A 980 3.18 19.07 50.36
CA GLU A 980 3.18 20.52 50.17
C GLU A 980 3.32 21.27 51.50
N ASP A 981 2.65 20.83 52.56
CA ASP A 981 2.78 21.40 53.91
C ASP A 981 4.19 21.18 54.47
N LYS A 982 4.78 20.00 54.23
CA LYS A 982 6.19 19.74 54.57
C LYS A 982 7.15 20.61 53.74
N ALA A 983 6.83 20.88 52.47
CA ALA A 983 7.62 21.77 51.63
C ALA A 983 7.46 23.26 52.00
N ALA A 984 6.27 23.67 52.46
CA ALA A 984 5.97 25.03 52.91
C ALA A 984 6.58 25.32 54.28
N ALA A 985 6.57 24.36 55.20
CA ALA A 985 7.30 24.43 56.48
C ALA A 985 8.81 24.60 56.25
N GLY A 986 9.37 23.92 55.24
CA GLY A 986 10.76 24.11 54.81
C GLY A 986 11.06 25.49 54.21
N ARG A 987 10.08 26.15 53.55
CA ARG A 987 10.24 27.50 53.00
C ARG A 987 10.12 28.62 54.05
N LYS A 988 9.29 28.43 55.09
CA LYS A 988 9.17 29.42 56.18
C LYS A 988 10.45 29.54 57.00
N ALA A 989 11.17 28.45 57.24
CA ALA A 989 12.48 28.49 57.92
C ALA A 989 13.59 29.23 57.13
N GLN A 990 13.36 29.56 55.85
CA GLN A 990 14.35 30.20 54.97
C GLN A 990 14.12 31.72 54.79
N ARG A 991 13.08 32.31 55.40
CA ARG A 991 12.65 33.70 55.10
C ARG A 991 12.59 34.65 56.31
N ASP A 992 13.17 34.27 57.45
CA ASP A 992 13.44 35.21 58.54
C ASP A 992 14.77 35.92 58.27
N GLY A 993 14.68 36.97 57.45
CA GLY A 993 15.84 37.77 57.05
C GLY A 993 15.44 38.89 56.10
N VAL A 994 14.81 39.93 56.66
CA VAL A 994 14.71 41.31 56.14
C VAL A 994 13.76 41.53 54.94
N ARG A 995 12.59 42.12 55.21
CA ARG A 995 12.10 43.39 54.62
C ARG A 995 10.68 43.72 55.11
N GLU A 996 10.57 44.83 55.83
CA GLU A 996 9.32 45.39 56.37
C GLU A 996 8.56 46.27 55.35
N PHE A 997 7.30 46.51 55.70
CA PHE A 997 6.35 47.53 55.22
C PHE A 997 5.27 47.08 54.21
N GLY A 998 5.53 46.14 53.31
CA GLY A 998 4.48 45.57 52.43
C GLY A 998 3.71 44.37 53.02
N GLU A 999 4.27 43.72 54.04
CA GLU A 999 3.74 42.46 54.59
C GLU A 999 2.62 42.65 55.63
N THR A 1000 2.47 43.82 56.24
CA THR A 1000 1.48 44.06 57.31
C THR A 1000 0.05 44.03 56.78
N MET A 1001 -0.21 44.53 55.57
CA MET A 1001 -1.54 44.48 54.94
C MET A 1001 -1.90 43.06 54.48
N GLN A 1002 -0.95 42.34 53.86
CA GLN A 1002 -1.17 40.96 53.43
C GLN A 1002 -1.29 39.98 54.61
N ARG A 1003 -0.58 40.23 55.71
CA ARG A 1003 -0.77 39.48 56.97
C ARG A 1003 -2.14 39.78 57.60
N ARG A 1004 -2.65 41.02 57.49
CA ARG A 1004 -4.00 41.37 57.99
C ARG A 1004 -5.10 40.70 57.17
N ILE A 1005 -4.97 40.69 55.84
CA ILE A 1005 -5.90 40.01 54.94
C ILE A 1005 -5.87 38.50 55.18
N LYS A 1006 -4.68 37.89 55.26
CA LYS A 1006 -4.56 36.46 55.57
C LYS A 1006 -5.02 36.09 56.98
N ALA A 1007 -4.86 36.97 57.96
CA ALA A 1007 -5.40 36.76 59.30
C ALA A 1007 -6.93 36.87 59.31
N GLN A 1008 -7.52 37.79 58.53
CA GLN A 1008 -8.98 37.86 58.34
C GLN A 1008 -9.54 36.65 57.59
N GLU A 1009 -8.88 36.19 56.53
CA GLU A 1009 -9.24 34.97 55.80
C GLU A 1009 -9.15 33.74 56.71
N LYS A 1010 -8.09 33.64 57.52
CA LYS A 1010 -7.92 32.56 58.48
C LYS A 1010 -8.94 32.61 59.63
N HIS A 1011 -9.34 33.79 60.08
CA HIS A 1011 -10.44 33.96 61.03
C HIS A 1011 -11.81 33.63 60.41
N ALA A 1012 -11.99 33.79 59.10
CA ALA A 1012 -13.20 33.38 58.39
C ALA A 1012 -13.28 31.85 58.16
N GLU A 1013 -12.14 31.16 58.11
CA GLU A 1013 -12.05 29.69 57.99
C GLU A 1013 -12.19 28.95 59.33
N VAL A 1014 -11.96 29.61 60.47
CA VAL A 1014 -12.18 29.03 61.79
C VAL A 1014 -13.70 29.01 62.05
N GLY A 1015 -14.32 27.84 61.85
CA GLY A 1015 -15.72 27.61 62.21
C GLY A 1015 -15.99 27.89 63.70
N GLN A 1016 -17.21 28.31 64.04
CA GLN A 1016 -17.66 28.90 65.32
C GLN A 1016 -17.29 28.15 66.62
N TYR A 1017 -16.68 26.97 66.56
CA TYR A 1017 -16.27 26.19 67.73
C TYR A 1017 -14.90 25.54 67.49
N GLN A 1018 -13.82 26.29 67.71
CA GLN A 1018 -12.50 25.72 67.96
C GLN A 1018 -12.04 26.17 69.34
N VAL A 1019 -11.84 25.20 70.24
CA VAL A 1019 -11.25 25.43 71.56
C VAL A 1019 -9.74 25.47 71.38
N GLU A 1020 -9.15 26.66 71.36
CA GLU A 1020 -7.70 26.81 71.44
C GLU A 1020 -7.27 26.69 72.91
N GLU A 1021 -6.72 25.52 73.29
CA GLU A 1021 -6.05 25.36 74.58
C GLU A 1021 -4.70 26.10 74.53
N PHE A 1022 -4.64 27.27 75.15
CA PHE A 1022 -3.38 27.98 75.40
C PHE A 1022 -2.65 27.31 76.56
N PHE A 1023 -1.56 26.62 76.27
CA PHE A 1023 -0.58 26.21 77.28
C PHE A 1023 0.30 27.43 77.60
N LEU A 1024 0.22 27.93 78.83
CA LEU A 1024 1.07 28.99 79.39
C LEU A 1024 2.50 28.50 79.65
#